data_AF-A0ABC9VTH9-F1
#
_entry.id   AF-A0ABC9VTH9-F1
#
_cell.length_a   1.000
_cell.length_b   1.000
_cell.length_c   1.000
_cell.angle_alpha   90.00
_cell.angle_beta   90.00
_cell.angle_gamma   90.00
#
_symmetry.space_group_name_H-M   'P 1'
#
loop_
_entity.id
_entity.type
_entity.pdbx_description
1 polymer ?
#
loop_
_entity_poly.entity_id
_entity_poly.type
_entity_poly.pdbx_seq_one_letter_code
_entity_poly.pdbx_strand_id
1 'polypeptide(L)'
;MASTSVFVVAIDFGTSYSGYCFSLASGTDQIRQVYWGTEHGLKTPKTPTCILFNQKQEFRKFGYDAVMKYKSLPSGEADNWYFFQNFKMALYNTKVTSGMELKASNGKTLPALTVFSESLRYLKEHAMNTIQEASFQTVCDQEEITWVITVPAIWSAAARQFMRLVAKQAGLISDMISEKLIIALEPEAASLWCKQLPQEGFIADSSDKKKFEESPGIQYIVVDCGGGTIDITVHEIQENHFLKELHKAAGGGWGGNRVDENFTEFLKEIFNDGVWDEYVKSHPTELQHMMYNFSLQKCSASREAVYIHCYYNLTRVAERKKNISHFFTQAKGAVWCDGMIMITYEKMKSFFDYSIKNIICTLREILDKPEMAKVQYILLVGGFASSVILRDAINQAFSKNYHILCPMEAQVAIAKGAVLFGVNPHIIASRVSTRTYGVSINCKFDPAIHDLKKQRISKADGYIYCTDLFKKLVGINESVNINEVAHYFFNPTEPDQESARFCFYCTEKQDAQYIDEEGIEWLGSCTVPMPDKTLGRKRELKLDIKFGLTEFKATSVSSTMSFSEAEVQSARGAWEKIYVDAEDNGTTVLVRMFTEHPDTKSYFAHFKGMDSAEEMKQSDQVRGHGKKVFTAINDMVQHLDNSEAFLGIVNPLGKKHATQLKIDPKNFRIICDIILQLMEEKFGGDCKASFEKVTNEICTHLNNVYKEAGW
;
A
#
# COMPACT_ATOMS: atom_id res chain seq x y z
N MET A 1 1.27 15.04 -11.46
CA MET A 1 2.67 14.64 -11.69
C MET A 1 2.74 13.29 -12.41
N ALA A 2 3.31 13.28 -13.62
CA ALA A 2 3.81 12.04 -14.22
C ALA A 2 4.98 11.52 -13.40
N SER A 3 5.01 10.23 -13.09
CA SER A 3 6.07 9.59 -12.31
C SER A 3 7.42 9.76 -13.01
N THR A 4 8.40 10.34 -12.33
CA THR A 4 9.82 10.38 -12.74
C THR A 4 10.52 9.02 -12.56
N SER A 5 9.80 7.97 -12.16
CA SER A 5 10.38 6.64 -11.96
C SER A 5 10.78 6.03 -13.30
N VAL A 6 11.99 5.49 -13.36
CA VAL A 6 12.52 4.74 -14.50
C VAL A 6 12.06 3.28 -14.42
N PHE A 7 12.01 2.72 -13.22
CA PHE A 7 11.63 1.32 -12.98
C PHE A 7 10.40 1.19 -12.08
N VAL A 8 9.62 0.15 -12.33
CA VAL A 8 8.60 -0.34 -11.41
C VAL A 8 9.01 -1.75 -10.98
N VAL A 9 9.16 -1.96 -9.67
CA VAL A 9 9.44 -3.27 -9.08
C VAL A 9 8.27 -3.68 -8.21
N ALA A 10 7.61 -4.78 -8.57
CA ALA A 10 6.50 -5.31 -7.82
C ALA A 10 6.91 -6.58 -7.07
N ILE A 11 6.93 -6.47 -5.75
CA ILE A 11 7.15 -7.58 -4.83
C ILE A 11 5.80 -8.19 -4.47
N ASP A 12 5.60 -9.41 -4.91
CA ASP A 12 4.55 -10.27 -4.39
C ASP A 12 5.06 -10.93 -3.12
N PHE A 13 4.73 -10.33 -1.98
CA PHE A 13 5.16 -10.80 -0.66
C PHE A 13 4.15 -11.82 -0.11
N GLY A 14 4.07 -13.00 -0.71
CA GLY A 14 3.07 -14.01 -0.35
C GLY A 14 3.33 -14.71 0.98
N THR A 15 2.32 -15.44 1.48
CA THR A 15 2.41 -16.14 2.78
C THR A 15 3.39 -17.31 2.75
N SER A 16 3.30 -18.15 1.73
CA SER A 16 4.12 -19.36 1.61
C SER A 16 5.28 -19.16 0.64
N TYR A 17 5.11 -18.30 -0.37
CA TYR A 17 6.12 -17.99 -1.39
C TYR A 17 6.06 -16.51 -1.76
N SER A 18 7.24 -15.91 -1.93
CA SER A 18 7.43 -14.53 -2.37
C SER A 18 8.28 -14.47 -3.63
N GLY A 19 8.09 -13.44 -4.44
CA GLY A 19 8.91 -13.15 -5.60
C GLY A 19 8.65 -11.74 -6.10
N TYR A 20 9.36 -11.32 -7.14
CA TYR A 20 9.11 -10.01 -7.74
C TYR A 20 9.21 -10.06 -9.26
N CYS A 21 8.53 -9.11 -9.87
CA CYS A 21 8.65 -8.77 -11.28
C CYS A 21 9.06 -7.30 -11.39
N PHE A 22 9.67 -6.93 -12.51
CA PHE A 22 10.02 -5.53 -12.76
C PHE A 22 9.94 -5.19 -14.25
N SER A 23 9.74 -3.91 -14.54
CA SER A 23 9.81 -3.37 -15.90
C SER A 23 10.31 -1.93 -15.88
N LEU A 24 10.65 -1.41 -17.06
CA LEU A 24 10.74 0.03 -17.25
C LEU A 24 9.33 0.63 -17.14
N ALA A 25 9.23 1.83 -16.57
CA ALA A 25 7.96 2.55 -16.45
C ALA A 25 7.41 2.98 -17.83
N SER A 26 8.29 3.15 -18.82
CA SER A 26 7.94 3.52 -20.20
C SER A 26 7.45 2.37 -21.07
N GLY A 27 7.55 1.11 -20.61
CA GLY A 27 7.23 -0.06 -21.42
C GLY A 27 6.85 -1.27 -20.58
N THR A 28 5.55 -1.47 -20.37
CA THR A 28 4.99 -2.64 -19.66
C THR A 28 4.92 -3.90 -20.49
N ASP A 29 5.21 -3.83 -21.80
CA ASP A 29 5.17 -4.99 -22.69
C ASP A 29 6.30 -6.01 -22.42
N GLN A 30 7.30 -5.63 -21.61
CA GLN A 30 8.46 -6.45 -21.26
C GLN A 30 8.62 -6.61 -19.74
N ILE A 31 7.57 -7.10 -19.06
CA ILE A 31 7.68 -7.46 -17.64
C ILE A 31 8.68 -8.60 -17.46
N ARG A 32 9.77 -8.33 -16.74
CA ARG A 32 10.79 -9.31 -16.40
C ARG A 32 10.39 -10.06 -15.14
N GLN A 33 10.44 -11.38 -15.23
CA GLN A 33 10.23 -12.31 -14.14
C GLN A 33 11.55 -12.94 -13.73
N VAL A 34 11.78 -13.05 -12.43
CA VAL A 34 12.97 -13.67 -11.85
C VAL A 34 12.67 -15.11 -11.46
N TYR A 35 13.65 -15.99 -11.68
CA TYR A 35 13.59 -17.39 -11.28
C TYR A 35 14.51 -17.65 -10.09
N TRP A 36 14.05 -18.50 -9.18
CA TRP A 36 14.66 -18.76 -7.90
C TRP A 36 15.07 -20.23 -7.76
N GLY A 37 16.14 -20.44 -6.99
CA GLY A 37 16.61 -21.76 -6.56
C GLY A 37 17.58 -22.46 -7.51
N THR A 38 18.16 -21.76 -8.49
CA THR A 38 19.11 -22.32 -9.47
C THR A 38 20.28 -23.03 -8.80
N GLU A 39 20.82 -22.46 -7.71
CA GLU A 39 21.90 -23.05 -6.90
C GLU A 39 21.53 -24.43 -6.31
N HIS A 40 20.23 -24.69 -6.18
CA HIS A 40 19.66 -25.92 -5.62
C HIS A 40 19.03 -26.81 -6.70
N GLY A 41 19.32 -26.55 -7.97
CA GLY A 41 18.76 -27.29 -9.12
C GLY A 41 17.28 -27.02 -9.39
N LEU A 42 16.73 -25.92 -8.85
CA LEU A 42 15.35 -25.51 -9.03
C LEU A 42 15.26 -24.33 -10.00
N LYS A 43 14.11 -24.16 -10.66
CA LYS A 43 13.82 -22.99 -11.49
C LYS A 43 12.38 -22.56 -11.29
N THR A 44 12.11 -21.94 -10.15
CA THR A 44 10.75 -21.60 -9.73
C THR A 44 10.49 -20.10 -9.83
N PRO A 45 9.26 -19.67 -10.13
CA PRO A 45 8.94 -18.24 -10.25
C PRO A 45 9.00 -17.46 -8.93
N LYS A 46 8.96 -18.17 -7.80
CA LYS A 46 8.97 -17.61 -6.45
C LYS A 46 9.82 -18.47 -5.53
N THR A 47 10.29 -17.87 -4.44
CA THR A 47 11.04 -18.54 -3.38
C THR A 47 10.17 -18.65 -2.11
N PRO A 48 10.33 -19.69 -1.27
CA PRO A 48 9.56 -19.82 -0.03
C PRO A 48 9.67 -18.58 0.86
N THR A 49 8.57 -18.12 1.45
CA THR A 49 8.57 -16.99 2.40
C THR A 49 9.05 -17.47 3.76
N CYS A 50 10.36 -17.67 3.86
CA CYS A 50 11.01 -18.08 5.08
C CYS A 50 12.35 -17.36 5.25
N ILE A 51 12.73 -17.18 6.50
CA ILE A 51 13.88 -16.38 6.88
C ILE A 51 14.58 -17.04 8.06
N LEU A 52 15.90 -16.99 8.03
CA LEU A 52 16.77 -17.64 8.99
C LEU A 52 17.68 -16.61 9.66
N PHE A 53 17.62 -16.57 10.99
CA PHE A 53 18.55 -15.83 11.83
C PHE A 53 19.42 -16.79 12.65
N ASN A 54 20.65 -16.38 12.95
CA ASN A 54 21.53 -17.15 13.82
C ASN A 54 21.19 -16.94 15.31
N GLN A 55 21.99 -17.53 16.18
CA GLN A 55 21.85 -17.43 17.64
C GLN A 55 21.98 -16.01 18.18
N LYS A 56 22.67 -15.13 17.45
CA LYS A 56 22.84 -13.70 17.76
C LYS A 56 21.70 -12.82 17.21
N GLN A 57 20.64 -13.45 16.66
CA GLN A 57 19.51 -12.77 16.03
C GLN A 57 19.91 -11.93 14.80
N GLU A 58 21.02 -12.29 14.14
CA GLU A 58 21.48 -11.65 12.91
C GLU A 58 20.88 -12.38 11.71
N PHE A 59 20.36 -11.61 10.73
CA PHE A 59 19.87 -12.15 9.47
C PHE A 59 20.96 -12.97 8.77
N ARG A 60 20.61 -14.14 8.23
CA ARG A 60 21.55 -15.01 7.52
C ARG A 60 21.11 -15.33 6.11
N LYS A 61 19.88 -15.83 5.93
CA LYS A 61 19.38 -16.28 4.63
C LYS A 61 17.87 -16.08 4.54
N PHE A 62 17.37 -15.95 3.32
CA PHE A 62 15.95 -15.91 2.97
C PHE A 62 15.67 -16.96 1.87
N GLY A 63 14.42 -17.40 1.74
CA GLY A 63 14.02 -18.25 0.61
C GLY A 63 14.60 -19.66 0.65
N TYR A 64 14.83 -20.25 -0.53
CA TYR A 64 15.45 -21.57 -0.65
C TYR A 64 16.76 -21.70 0.14
N ASP A 65 17.60 -20.67 0.17
CA ASP A 65 18.84 -20.69 0.95
C ASP A 65 18.58 -20.82 2.45
N ALA A 66 17.55 -20.16 2.98
CA ALA A 66 17.15 -20.31 4.37
C ALA A 66 16.70 -21.74 4.64
N VAL A 67 15.87 -22.29 3.76
CA VAL A 67 15.41 -23.67 3.84
C VAL A 67 16.59 -24.64 3.83
N MET A 68 17.47 -24.56 2.83
CA MET A 68 18.59 -25.48 2.66
C MET A 68 19.64 -25.34 3.77
N LYS A 69 19.94 -24.10 4.20
CA LYS A 69 20.86 -23.87 5.31
C LYS A 69 20.29 -24.43 6.62
N TYR A 70 19.02 -24.19 6.92
CA TYR A 70 18.39 -24.72 8.13
C TYR A 70 18.37 -26.25 8.10
N LYS A 71 18.05 -26.83 6.94
CA LYS A 71 18.08 -28.28 6.72
C LYS A 71 19.46 -28.91 6.88
N SER A 72 20.54 -28.18 6.58
CA SER A 72 21.90 -28.72 6.72
C SER A 72 22.45 -28.60 8.15
N LEU A 73 21.75 -27.96 9.09
CA LEU A 73 22.23 -27.79 10.46
C LEU A 73 22.08 -29.09 11.27
N PRO A 74 23.08 -29.45 12.11
CA PRO A 74 22.89 -30.50 13.12
C PRO A 74 21.76 -30.15 14.09
N SER A 75 20.98 -31.13 14.55
CA SER A 75 19.79 -30.89 15.39
C SER A 75 20.08 -30.01 16.62
N GLY A 76 21.20 -30.24 17.32
CA GLY A 76 21.57 -29.44 18.50
C GLY A 76 21.97 -27.98 18.20
N GLU A 77 22.38 -27.69 16.96
CA GLU A 77 22.64 -26.31 16.53
C GLU A 77 21.37 -25.63 16.06
N ALA A 78 20.50 -26.35 15.34
CA ALA A 78 19.24 -25.83 14.80
C ALA A 78 18.32 -25.23 15.88
N ASP A 79 18.33 -25.80 17.09
CA ASP A 79 17.58 -25.30 18.26
C ASP A 79 17.97 -23.87 18.68
N ASN A 80 19.17 -23.43 18.30
CA ASN A 80 19.68 -22.12 18.64
C ASN A 80 19.47 -21.08 17.53
N TRP A 81 19.02 -21.49 16.35
CA TRP A 81 18.73 -20.61 15.22
C TRP A 81 17.23 -20.28 15.16
N TYR A 82 16.89 -19.12 14.60
CA TYR A 82 15.50 -18.67 14.49
C TYR A 82 15.07 -18.81 13.03
N PHE A 83 14.34 -19.89 12.74
CA PHE A 83 13.73 -20.12 11.45
C PHE A 83 12.26 -19.73 11.50
N PHE A 84 11.84 -18.83 10.62
CA PHE A 84 10.45 -18.39 10.48
C PHE A 84 9.92 -18.78 9.12
N GLN A 85 8.67 -19.26 9.07
CA GLN A 85 7.91 -19.57 7.86
C GLN A 85 6.45 -19.22 8.08
N ASN A 86 5.68 -18.96 7.01
CA ASN A 86 4.25 -18.61 7.07
C ASN A 86 3.93 -17.42 8.00
N PHE A 87 4.92 -16.61 8.37
CA PHE A 87 4.80 -15.57 9.38
C PHE A 87 3.92 -14.39 8.94
N LYS A 88 3.63 -14.27 7.63
CA LYS A 88 2.64 -13.32 7.09
C LYS A 88 1.25 -13.51 7.71
N MET A 89 0.90 -14.75 8.10
CA MET A 89 -0.38 -15.03 8.76
C MET A 89 -0.51 -14.39 10.15
N ALA A 90 0.58 -13.95 10.77
CA ALA A 90 0.50 -13.22 12.04
C ALA A 90 -0.21 -11.87 11.91
N LEU A 91 -0.34 -11.32 10.70
CA LEU A 91 -1.07 -10.08 10.40
C LEU A 91 -2.54 -10.31 10.04
N TYR A 92 -2.97 -11.57 9.86
CA TYR A 92 -4.33 -11.91 9.46
C TYR A 92 -5.21 -12.12 10.69
N ASN A 93 -6.33 -11.39 10.76
CA ASN A 93 -7.33 -11.48 11.83
C ASN A 93 -6.75 -11.33 13.26
N THR A 94 -5.76 -10.45 13.40
CA THR A 94 -5.10 -10.12 14.68
C THR A 94 -5.05 -8.61 14.88
N LYS A 95 -4.85 -8.19 16.13
CA LYS A 95 -4.57 -6.79 16.45
C LYS A 95 -3.11 -6.47 16.11
N VAL A 96 -2.89 -5.97 14.88
CA VAL A 96 -1.56 -5.60 14.40
C VAL A 96 -1.03 -4.37 15.14
N THR A 97 0.18 -4.47 15.67
CA THR A 97 0.89 -3.38 16.33
C THR A 97 2.37 -3.40 15.98
N SER A 98 3.08 -2.28 16.10
CA SER A 98 4.52 -2.22 15.83
C SER A 98 5.36 -3.07 16.80
N GLY A 99 4.86 -3.29 18.02
CA GLY A 99 5.53 -4.07 19.06
C GLY A 99 5.21 -5.56 19.08
N MET A 100 4.50 -6.09 18.07
CA MET A 100 4.15 -7.50 18.04
C MET A 100 5.38 -8.39 17.81
N GLU A 101 5.37 -9.58 18.43
CA GLU A 101 6.43 -10.59 18.28
C GLU A 101 5.97 -11.78 17.44
N LEU A 102 6.93 -12.42 16.78
CA LEU A 102 6.73 -13.67 16.04
C LEU A 102 7.48 -14.79 16.72
N LYS A 103 6.93 -16.00 16.64
CA LYS A 103 7.53 -17.22 17.16
C LYS A 103 8.23 -18.00 16.05
N ALA A 104 9.50 -18.31 16.24
CA ALA A 104 10.28 -19.19 15.36
C ALA A 104 9.93 -20.66 15.58
N SER A 105 10.39 -21.55 14.69
CA SER A 105 10.13 -23.00 14.79
C SER A 105 10.63 -23.66 16.08
N ASN A 106 11.67 -23.11 16.72
CA ASN A 106 12.18 -23.56 18.02
C ASN A 106 11.42 -22.97 19.23
N GLY A 107 10.41 -22.13 18.97
CA GLY A 107 9.59 -21.50 19.97
C GLY A 107 10.10 -20.18 20.56
N LYS A 108 11.31 -19.74 20.20
CA LYS A 108 11.85 -18.42 20.60
C LYS A 108 11.18 -17.30 19.79
N THR A 109 11.23 -16.06 20.27
CA THR A 109 10.57 -14.92 19.62
C THR A 109 11.54 -13.87 19.08
N LEU A 110 11.10 -13.14 18.05
CA LEU A 110 11.71 -11.89 17.55
C LEU A 110 10.63 -10.86 17.24
N PRO A 111 10.94 -9.55 17.23
CA PRO A 111 10.00 -8.53 16.78
C PRO A 111 9.54 -8.79 15.34
N ALA A 112 8.24 -8.71 15.08
CA ALA A 112 7.69 -8.92 13.73
C ALA A 112 8.28 -7.92 12.73
N LEU A 113 8.44 -6.68 13.16
CA LEU A 113 9.00 -5.63 12.33
C LEU A 113 10.42 -5.98 11.84
N THR A 114 11.24 -6.65 12.66
CA THR A 114 12.55 -7.17 12.26
C THR A 114 12.41 -8.28 11.22
N VAL A 115 11.61 -9.31 11.48
CA VAL A 115 11.47 -10.47 10.58
C VAL A 115 10.94 -10.06 9.20
N PHE A 116 9.93 -9.19 9.16
CA PHE A 116 9.36 -8.69 7.91
C PHE A 116 10.33 -7.74 7.18
N SER A 117 11.01 -6.84 7.90
CA SER A 117 11.88 -5.84 7.25
C SER A 117 13.16 -6.45 6.69
N GLU A 118 13.77 -7.42 7.36
CA GLU A 118 14.90 -8.19 6.80
C GLU A 118 14.47 -8.98 5.56
N SER A 119 13.25 -9.54 5.56
CA SER A 119 12.71 -10.27 4.41
C SER A 119 12.52 -9.35 3.19
N LEU A 120 11.93 -8.16 3.39
CA LEU A 120 11.79 -7.19 2.30
C LEU A 120 13.12 -6.58 1.88
N ARG A 121 14.06 -6.38 2.81
CA ARG A 121 15.40 -5.86 2.48
C ARG A 121 16.15 -6.82 1.58
N TYR A 122 16.12 -8.12 1.88
CA TYR A 122 16.70 -9.13 1.00
C TYR A 122 16.08 -9.09 -0.41
N LEU A 123 14.76 -9.01 -0.52
CA LEU A 123 14.06 -8.93 -1.82
C LEU A 123 14.43 -7.64 -2.58
N LYS A 124 14.53 -6.51 -1.88
CA LYS A 124 15.00 -5.22 -2.43
C LYS A 124 16.41 -5.35 -2.99
N GLU A 125 17.35 -5.82 -2.19
CA GLU A 125 18.76 -5.97 -2.59
C GLU A 125 18.91 -6.92 -3.77
N HIS A 126 18.21 -8.05 -3.75
CA HIS A 126 18.19 -8.99 -4.86
C HIS A 126 17.62 -8.34 -6.15
N ALA A 127 16.53 -7.59 -6.04
CA ALA A 127 15.95 -6.85 -7.17
C ALA A 127 16.89 -5.80 -7.74
N MET A 128 17.53 -5.01 -6.88
CA MET A 128 18.49 -3.98 -7.30
C MET A 128 19.69 -4.61 -8.01
N ASN A 129 20.28 -5.66 -7.46
CA ASN A 129 21.40 -6.36 -8.10
C ASN A 129 20.99 -6.93 -9.47
N THR A 130 19.81 -7.54 -9.56
CA THR A 130 19.29 -8.08 -10.83
C THR A 130 19.09 -6.99 -11.89
N ILE A 131 18.59 -5.81 -11.47
CA ILE A 131 18.40 -4.68 -12.38
C ILE A 131 19.76 -4.14 -12.86
N GLN A 132 20.73 -3.98 -11.95
CA GLN A 132 22.08 -3.52 -12.28
C GLN A 132 22.80 -4.45 -13.27
N GLU A 133 22.71 -5.76 -13.06
CA GLU A 133 23.26 -6.76 -13.98
C GLU A 133 22.58 -6.71 -15.36
N ALA A 134 21.29 -6.36 -15.41
CA ALA A 134 20.52 -6.28 -16.64
C ALA A 134 20.68 -4.96 -17.41
N SER A 135 21.04 -3.85 -16.75
CA SER A 135 21.03 -2.50 -17.32
C SER A 135 22.37 -2.02 -17.88
N PHE A 136 23.46 -2.80 -17.74
CA PHE A 136 24.79 -2.64 -18.37
C PHE A 136 25.47 -1.25 -18.34
N GLN A 137 24.92 -0.19 -17.71
CA GLN A 137 25.55 1.14 -17.54
C GLN A 137 24.71 2.19 -16.79
N THR A 138 23.43 1.95 -16.49
CA THR A 138 22.59 2.91 -15.76
C THR A 138 22.70 2.69 -14.25
N VAL A 139 23.22 3.68 -13.52
CA VAL A 139 23.10 3.73 -12.06
C VAL A 139 21.62 3.86 -11.76
N CYS A 140 21.03 2.84 -11.12
CA CYS A 140 19.65 2.88 -10.69
C CYS A 140 19.60 3.33 -9.23
N ASP A 141 19.22 4.60 -9.04
CA ASP A 141 19.05 5.16 -7.70
C ASP A 141 17.67 4.79 -7.14
N GLN A 142 17.57 4.78 -5.81
CA GLN A 142 16.34 4.40 -5.13
C GLN A 142 15.14 5.32 -5.48
N GLU A 143 15.41 6.57 -5.82
CA GLU A 143 14.40 7.57 -6.22
C GLU A 143 13.82 7.31 -7.62
N GLU A 144 14.52 6.51 -8.43
CA GLU A 144 14.10 6.11 -9.78
C GLU A 144 13.21 4.87 -9.78
N ILE A 145 13.03 4.21 -8.63
CA ILE A 145 12.24 2.99 -8.49
C ILE A 145 10.90 3.31 -7.80
N THR A 146 9.80 2.95 -8.47
CA THR A 146 8.52 2.76 -7.77
C THR A 146 8.43 1.33 -7.28
N TRP A 147 8.31 1.16 -5.97
CA TRP A 147 8.08 -0.14 -5.34
C TRP A 147 6.59 -0.41 -5.22
N VAL A 148 6.17 -1.61 -5.61
CA VAL A 148 4.82 -2.11 -5.37
C VAL A 148 4.91 -3.32 -4.44
N ILE A 149 4.18 -3.31 -3.34
CA ILE A 149 4.06 -4.48 -2.45
C ILE A 149 2.63 -4.96 -2.49
N THR A 150 2.44 -6.24 -2.79
CA THR A 150 1.09 -6.83 -2.79
C THR A 150 0.69 -7.32 -1.41
N VAL A 151 -0.58 -7.11 -1.07
CA VAL A 151 -1.18 -7.56 0.19
C VAL A 151 -2.59 -8.15 -0.07
N PRO A 152 -3.07 -9.07 0.79
CA PRO A 152 -4.43 -9.61 0.70
C PRO A 152 -5.48 -8.49 0.79
N ALA A 153 -6.56 -8.60 0.01
CA ALA A 153 -7.64 -7.62 0.01
C ALA A 153 -8.42 -7.60 1.33
N ILE A 154 -8.48 -8.75 2.01
CA ILE A 154 -9.18 -8.91 3.29
C ILE A 154 -8.42 -8.35 4.51
N TRP A 155 -7.22 -7.80 4.32
CA TRP A 155 -6.43 -7.27 5.42
C TRP A 155 -7.02 -5.99 6.04
N SER A 156 -6.71 -5.76 7.31
CA SER A 156 -7.09 -4.53 8.00
C SER A 156 -6.21 -3.34 7.57
N ALA A 157 -6.68 -2.12 7.81
CA ALA A 157 -5.89 -0.91 7.57
C ALA A 157 -4.57 -0.92 8.38
N ALA A 158 -4.59 -1.46 9.61
CA ALA A 158 -3.41 -1.60 10.45
C ALA A 158 -2.37 -2.56 9.85
N ALA A 159 -2.80 -3.68 9.24
CA ALA A 159 -1.89 -4.61 8.57
C ALA A 159 -1.23 -3.98 7.33
N ARG A 160 -1.98 -3.20 6.53
CA ARG A 160 -1.43 -2.44 5.40
C ARG A 160 -0.43 -1.39 5.84
N GLN A 161 -0.77 -0.61 6.87
CA GLN A 161 0.14 0.39 7.45
C GLN A 161 1.40 -0.26 8.02
N PHE A 162 1.29 -1.43 8.65
CA PHE A 162 2.43 -2.20 9.13
C PHE A 162 3.37 -2.57 7.97
N MET A 163 2.85 -3.02 6.82
CA MET A 163 3.70 -3.30 5.65
C MET A 163 4.40 -2.05 5.10
N ARG A 164 3.76 -0.88 5.15
CA ARG A 164 4.41 0.39 4.80
C ARG A 164 5.56 0.72 5.77
N LEU A 165 5.37 0.51 7.08
CA LEU A 165 6.44 0.67 8.08
C LEU A 165 7.59 -0.32 7.85
N VAL A 166 7.27 -1.58 7.54
CA VAL A 166 8.25 -2.61 7.17
C VAL A 166 9.05 -2.17 5.96
N ALA A 167 8.40 -1.67 4.90
CA ALA A 167 9.06 -1.21 3.69
C ALA A 167 10.01 -0.03 3.95
N LYS A 168 9.60 0.91 4.82
CA LYS A 168 10.49 1.99 5.30
C LYS A 168 11.70 1.44 6.03
N GLN A 169 11.53 0.50 6.97
CA GLN A 169 12.64 -0.09 7.74
C GLN A 169 13.55 -0.99 6.89
N ALA A 170 13.01 -1.64 5.86
CA ALA A 170 13.76 -2.36 4.85
C ALA A 170 14.52 -1.42 3.90
N GLY A 171 14.26 -0.12 3.98
CA GLY A 171 14.91 0.90 3.17
C GLY A 171 14.41 0.93 1.73
N LEU A 172 13.17 0.51 1.42
CA LEU A 172 12.57 0.69 0.08
C LEU A 172 12.17 2.16 -0.14
N ILE A 173 11.77 2.85 0.93
CA ILE A 173 11.38 4.27 0.93
C ILE A 173 11.91 5.00 2.17
N SER A 174 11.90 6.33 2.11
CA SER A 174 12.07 7.23 3.26
C SER A 174 10.80 8.09 3.45
N ASP A 175 10.79 8.97 4.45
CA ASP A 175 9.67 9.91 4.62
C ASP A 175 9.53 10.87 3.42
N MET A 176 10.65 11.21 2.75
CA MET A 176 10.67 12.14 1.62
C MET A 176 10.17 11.53 0.31
N ILE A 177 10.27 10.21 0.15
CA ILE A 177 9.88 9.46 -1.06
C ILE A 177 8.80 8.42 -0.76
N SER A 178 7.97 8.66 0.24
CA SER A 178 6.95 7.70 0.71
C SER A 178 5.93 7.33 -0.38
N GLU A 179 5.70 8.24 -1.33
CA GLU A 179 4.85 8.06 -2.51
C GLU A 179 5.43 7.09 -3.54
N LYS A 180 6.74 6.80 -3.51
CA LYS A 180 7.37 5.78 -4.35
C LYS A 180 7.02 4.34 -3.93
N LEU A 181 6.34 4.16 -2.79
CA LEU A 181 5.76 2.88 -2.41
C LEU A 181 4.25 2.87 -2.64
N ILE A 182 3.80 1.87 -3.41
CA ILE A 182 2.41 1.57 -3.66
C ILE A 182 2.07 0.23 -2.99
N ILE A 183 1.03 0.23 -2.15
CA ILE A 183 0.41 -1.00 -1.68
C ILE A 183 -0.67 -1.40 -2.68
N ALA A 184 -0.57 -2.60 -3.24
CA ALA A 184 -1.52 -3.15 -4.20
C ALA A 184 -2.29 -4.31 -3.58
N LEU A 185 -3.59 -4.43 -3.87
CA LEU A 185 -4.36 -5.59 -3.45
C LEU A 185 -4.08 -6.76 -4.40
N GLU A 186 -3.76 -7.92 -3.86
CA GLU A 186 -3.41 -9.13 -4.62
C GLU A 186 -4.44 -9.48 -5.72
N PRO A 187 -5.76 -9.57 -5.45
CA PRO A 187 -6.73 -9.90 -6.48
C PRO A 187 -6.95 -8.78 -7.52
N GLU A 188 -6.73 -7.51 -7.17
CA GLU A 188 -6.77 -6.40 -8.15
C GLU A 188 -5.56 -6.46 -9.09
N ALA A 189 -4.37 -6.69 -8.54
CA ALA A 189 -3.17 -6.89 -9.33
C ALA A 189 -3.37 -8.08 -10.29
N ALA A 190 -3.84 -9.22 -9.79
CA ALA A 190 -4.12 -10.37 -10.63
C ALA A 190 -5.17 -10.08 -11.72
N SER A 191 -6.19 -9.29 -11.41
CA SER A 191 -7.21 -8.81 -12.36
C SER A 191 -6.59 -8.09 -13.54
N LEU A 192 -5.65 -7.17 -13.29
CA LEU A 192 -4.97 -6.40 -14.33
C LEU A 192 -4.15 -7.28 -15.27
N TRP A 193 -3.44 -8.27 -14.72
CA TRP A 193 -2.72 -9.23 -15.56
C TRP A 193 -3.67 -10.08 -16.40
N CYS A 194 -4.72 -10.64 -15.79
CA CYS A 194 -5.65 -11.53 -16.50
C CYS A 194 -6.44 -10.79 -17.59
N LYS A 195 -6.79 -9.52 -17.37
CA LYS A 195 -7.56 -8.70 -18.32
C LYS A 195 -6.85 -8.54 -19.68
N GLN A 196 -5.52 -8.47 -19.69
CA GLN A 196 -4.74 -8.30 -20.92
C GLN A 196 -4.31 -9.63 -21.57
N LEU A 197 -4.52 -10.77 -20.90
CA LEU A 197 -4.16 -12.07 -21.46
C LEU A 197 -5.10 -12.45 -22.61
N PRO A 198 -4.56 -13.03 -23.70
CA PRO A 198 -5.38 -13.72 -24.68
C PRO A 198 -5.90 -15.03 -24.10
N GLN A 199 -6.86 -15.68 -24.76
CA GLN A 199 -7.48 -16.90 -24.23
C GLN A 199 -6.46 -18.06 -24.08
N GLU A 200 -5.46 -18.14 -24.96
CA GLU A 200 -4.37 -19.12 -24.88
C GLU A 200 -3.46 -18.90 -23.65
N GLY A 201 -3.57 -17.74 -22.99
CA GLY A 201 -2.91 -17.46 -21.72
C GLY A 201 -3.52 -18.21 -20.53
N PHE A 202 -4.64 -18.92 -20.72
CA PHE A 202 -5.36 -19.69 -19.70
C PHE A 202 -5.28 -21.20 -19.96
N ILE A 203 -5.51 -21.99 -18.91
CA ILE A 203 -5.38 -23.46 -18.92
C ILE A 203 -6.60 -24.15 -19.58
N ALA A 204 -7.21 -23.54 -20.61
CA ALA A 204 -8.41 -24.04 -21.30
C ALA A 204 -8.24 -24.12 -22.83
N ASP A 205 -8.79 -25.17 -23.44
CA ASP A 205 -8.82 -25.43 -24.89
C ASP A 205 -10.04 -24.75 -25.55
N SER A 206 -9.89 -23.53 -26.07
CA SER A 206 -10.81 -23.01 -27.10
C SER A 206 -10.12 -21.99 -28.01
N SER A 207 -10.61 -21.90 -29.25
CA SER A 207 -9.95 -21.24 -30.39
C SER A 207 -10.23 -19.75 -30.57
N ASP A 208 -10.75 -19.03 -29.56
CA ASP A 208 -11.13 -17.63 -29.69
C ASP A 208 -10.02 -16.71 -29.11
N LYS A 209 -9.52 -15.77 -29.91
CA LYS A 209 -8.25 -15.07 -29.62
C LYS A 209 -8.40 -13.72 -28.90
N LYS A 210 -9.63 -13.34 -28.51
CA LYS A 210 -9.91 -11.99 -27.97
C LYS A 210 -9.51 -11.87 -26.50
N LYS A 211 -8.97 -10.69 -26.15
CA LYS A 211 -8.62 -10.34 -24.76
C LYS A 211 -9.85 -9.83 -24.00
N PHE A 212 -9.91 -10.04 -22.69
CA PHE A 212 -10.93 -9.44 -21.82
C PHE A 212 -10.97 -7.92 -21.93
N GLU A 213 -9.80 -7.29 -22.05
CA GLU A 213 -9.66 -5.85 -22.18
C GLU A 213 -10.42 -5.25 -23.36
N GLU A 214 -10.59 -6.01 -24.43
CA GLU A 214 -11.24 -5.58 -25.67
C GLU A 214 -12.78 -5.66 -25.58
N SER A 215 -13.32 -6.03 -24.41
CA SER A 215 -14.76 -6.25 -24.19
C SER A 215 -15.24 -5.52 -22.93
N PRO A 216 -15.47 -4.19 -22.98
CA PRO A 216 -16.11 -3.44 -21.91
C PRO A 216 -17.46 -4.03 -21.48
N GLY A 217 -17.82 -3.84 -20.21
CA GLY A 217 -19.03 -4.37 -19.58
C GLY A 217 -18.93 -5.81 -19.09
N ILE A 218 -17.83 -6.53 -19.36
CA ILE A 218 -17.60 -7.85 -18.75
C ILE A 218 -17.45 -7.70 -17.24
N GLN A 219 -18.18 -8.55 -16.51
CA GLN A 219 -18.07 -8.71 -15.07
C GLN A 219 -17.53 -10.09 -14.71
N TYR A 220 -16.60 -10.14 -13.77
CA TYR A 220 -15.93 -11.37 -13.36
C TYR A 220 -15.49 -11.33 -11.90
N ILE A 221 -15.38 -12.53 -11.31
CA ILE A 221 -14.80 -12.73 -9.98
C ILE A 221 -13.34 -13.11 -10.12
N VAL A 222 -12.47 -12.53 -9.31
CA VAL A 222 -11.10 -12.99 -9.10
C VAL A 222 -11.03 -13.72 -7.77
N VAL A 223 -10.54 -14.95 -7.78
CA VAL A 223 -10.30 -15.78 -6.60
C VAL A 223 -8.80 -16.02 -6.50
N ASP A 224 -8.13 -15.20 -5.70
CA ASP A 224 -6.73 -15.42 -5.37
C ASP A 224 -6.62 -16.56 -4.38
N CYS A 225 -6.16 -17.70 -4.89
CA CYS A 225 -5.91 -18.91 -4.17
C CYS A 225 -4.46 -18.89 -3.68
N GLY A 226 -4.23 -18.15 -2.59
CA GLY A 226 -2.95 -18.08 -1.91
C GLY A 226 -2.63 -19.31 -1.05
N GLY A 227 -1.42 -19.35 -0.50
CA GLY A 227 -1.03 -20.37 0.47
C GLY A 227 -1.69 -20.14 1.84
N GLY A 228 -1.71 -18.91 2.34
CA GLY A 228 -2.34 -18.58 3.63
C GLY A 228 -3.82 -18.21 3.52
N THR A 229 -4.13 -17.34 2.57
CA THR A 229 -5.44 -16.73 2.41
C THR A 229 -6.08 -17.11 1.08
N ILE A 230 -7.41 -17.03 1.04
CA ILE A 230 -8.15 -16.89 -0.22
C ILE A 230 -8.76 -15.50 -0.20
N ASP A 231 -8.57 -14.74 -1.27
CA ASP A 231 -9.07 -13.39 -1.43
C ASP A 231 -9.95 -13.31 -2.69
N ILE A 232 -11.16 -12.75 -2.54
CA ILE A 232 -12.19 -12.73 -3.57
C ILE A 232 -12.62 -11.29 -3.79
N THR A 233 -12.54 -10.83 -5.04
CA THR A 233 -13.09 -9.54 -5.46
C THR A 233 -13.87 -9.69 -6.77
N VAL A 234 -14.80 -8.78 -7.01
CA VAL A 234 -15.63 -8.76 -8.23
C VAL A 234 -15.38 -7.47 -8.98
N HIS A 235 -15.06 -7.57 -10.26
CA HIS A 235 -14.71 -6.43 -11.10
C HIS A 235 -15.59 -6.32 -12.33
N GLU A 236 -15.77 -5.10 -12.80
CA GLU A 236 -16.29 -4.73 -14.12
C GLU A 236 -15.22 -3.99 -14.91
N ILE A 237 -15.07 -4.33 -16.19
CA ILE A 237 -14.28 -3.53 -17.13
C ILE A 237 -15.16 -2.41 -17.66
N GLN A 238 -14.82 -1.17 -17.34
CA GLN A 238 -15.54 0.00 -17.84
C GLN A 238 -15.16 0.33 -19.29
N GLU A 239 -15.93 1.22 -19.93
CA GLU A 239 -15.70 1.69 -21.32
C GLU A 239 -14.30 2.30 -21.54
N ASN A 240 -13.74 2.94 -20.51
CA ASN A 240 -12.38 3.48 -20.52
C ASN A 240 -11.31 2.42 -20.19
N HIS A 241 -11.70 1.14 -20.16
CA HIS A 241 -10.89 -0.01 -19.76
C HIS A 241 -10.42 -0.01 -18.30
N PHE A 242 -10.93 0.89 -17.45
CA PHE A 242 -10.63 0.88 -16.02
C PHE A 242 -11.44 -0.19 -15.31
N LEU A 243 -10.95 -0.61 -14.15
CA LEU A 243 -11.64 -1.59 -13.32
C LEU A 243 -12.48 -0.90 -12.25
N LYS A 244 -13.73 -1.33 -12.13
CA LYS A 244 -14.62 -0.97 -11.04
C LYS A 244 -14.87 -2.19 -10.16
N GLU A 245 -14.64 -2.08 -8.86
CA GLU A 245 -15.05 -3.11 -7.90
C GLU A 245 -16.58 -3.06 -7.71
N LEU A 246 -17.24 -4.21 -7.74
CA LEU A 246 -18.71 -4.33 -7.64
C LEU A 246 -19.19 -4.84 -6.29
N HIS A 247 -18.32 -5.52 -5.54
CA HIS A 247 -18.64 -6.13 -4.27
C HIS A 247 -17.41 -6.04 -3.38
N LYS A 248 -17.62 -5.69 -2.10
CA LYS A 248 -16.52 -5.58 -1.12
C LYS A 248 -15.70 -6.87 -1.08
N ALA A 249 -14.39 -6.74 -0.99
CA ALA A 249 -13.50 -7.88 -0.82
C ALA A 249 -13.99 -8.88 0.25
N ALA A 250 -13.93 -10.17 -0.09
CA ALA A 250 -14.29 -11.29 0.75
C ALA A 250 -13.15 -12.32 0.77
N GLY A 251 -13.17 -13.26 1.71
CA GLY A 251 -12.10 -14.25 1.83
C GLY A 251 -11.87 -14.74 3.25
N GLY A 252 -10.71 -15.36 3.47
CA GLY A 252 -10.39 -15.98 4.76
C GLY A 252 -9.03 -16.68 4.84
N GLY A 253 -8.73 -17.28 5.99
CA GLY A 253 -7.46 -17.98 6.32
C GLY A 253 -7.51 -19.49 6.05
N TRP A 254 -7.71 -19.84 4.80
CA TRP A 254 -8.11 -21.16 4.31
C TRP A 254 -7.48 -21.53 2.96
N GLY A 255 -6.35 -20.89 2.65
CA GLY A 255 -5.54 -21.23 1.49
C GLY A 255 -4.86 -22.60 1.58
N GLY A 256 -3.91 -22.84 0.69
CA GLY A 256 -3.22 -24.12 0.56
C GLY A 256 -2.49 -24.64 1.82
N ASN A 257 -2.22 -23.80 2.81
CA ASN A 257 -1.60 -24.18 4.08
C ASN A 257 -2.53 -25.07 4.92
N ARG A 258 -3.86 -24.93 4.79
CA ARG A 258 -4.82 -25.83 5.47
C ARG A 258 -4.72 -27.27 4.98
N VAL A 259 -4.37 -27.44 3.70
CA VAL A 259 -4.11 -28.77 3.14
C VAL A 259 -2.85 -29.37 3.77
N ASP A 260 -1.81 -28.55 3.99
CA ASP A 260 -0.57 -28.99 4.66
C ASP A 260 -0.81 -29.37 6.13
N GLU A 261 -1.66 -28.61 6.82
CA GLU A 261 -2.10 -28.91 8.19
C GLU A 261 -2.88 -30.23 8.24
N ASN A 262 -3.85 -30.44 7.35
CA ASN A 262 -4.63 -31.69 7.29
C ASN A 262 -3.76 -32.91 6.97
N PHE A 263 -2.74 -32.74 6.12
CA PHE A 263 -1.74 -33.78 5.86
C PHE A 263 -0.90 -34.08 7.11
N THR A 264 -0.48 -33.04 7.84
CA THR A 264 0.28 -33.17 9.09
C THR A 264 -0.53 -33.92 10.15
N GLU A 265 -1.80 -33.57 10.34
CA GLU A 265 -2.70 -34.28 11.25
C GLU A 265 -2.90 -35.73 10.83
N PHE A 266 -3.01 -36.01 9.53
CA PHE A 266 -3.10 -37.38 9.04
C PHE A 266 -1.83 -38.21 9.33
N LEU A 267 -0.64 -37.62 9.20
CA LEU A 267 0.60 -38.29 9.60
C LEU A 267 0.63 -38.55 11.12
N LYS A 268 0.11 -37.62 11.93
CA LYS A 268 -0.01 -37.81 13.38
C LYS A 268 -0.99 -38.92 13.75
N GLU A 269 -2.10 -39.05 13.02
CA GLU A 269 -3.05 -40.16 13.17
C GLU A 269 -2.40 -41.51 12.86
N ILE A 270 -1.65 -41.58 11.75
CA ILE A 270 -0.90 -42.79 11.37
C ILE A 270 0.15 -43.10 12.43
N PHE A 271 1.04 -42.16 12.73
CA PHE A 271 2.17 -42.31 13.64
C PHE A 271 1.80 -41.91 15.09
N ASN A 272 0.81 -42.63 15.64
CA ASN A 272 0.35 -42.49 17.01
C ASN A 272 1.37 -43.00 18.07
N ASP A 273 0.92 -43.18 19.32
CA ASP A 273 1.75 -43.68 20.43
C ASP A 273 3.00 -42.82 20.75
N GLY A 274 2.91 -41.52 20.45
CA GLY A 274 3.98 -40.53 20.65
C GLY A 274 5.10 -40.55 19.59
N VAL A 275 4.98 -41.40 18.55
CA VAL A 275 5.99 -41.49 17.47
C VAL A 275 6.09 -40.17 16.72
N TRP A 276 4.97 -39.59 16.31
CA TRP A 276 4.95 -38.31 15.61
C TRP A 276 5.58 -37.18 16.43
N ASP A 277 5.19 -37.05 17.70
CA ASP A 277 5.67 -35.97 18.58
C ASP A 277 7.19 -36.10 18.83
N GLU A 278 7.70 -37.32 19.02
CA GLU A 278 9.13 -37.57 19.13
C GLU A 278 9.86 -37.25 17.82
N TYR A 279 9.30 -37.65 16.67
CA TYR A 279 9.89 -37.39 15.36
C TYR A 279 10.02 -35.88 15.07
N VAL A 280 8.93 -35.13 15.25
CA VAL A 280 8.89 -33.68 15.04
C VAL A 280 9.91 -32.97 15.92
N LYS A 281 10.05 -33.40 17.18
CA LYS A 281 10.99 -32.81 18.13
C LYS A 281 12.45 -33.14 17.82
N SER A 282 12.74 -34.39 17.49
CA SER A 282 14.13 -34.86 17.34
C SER A 282 14.70 -34.67 15.93
N HIS A 283 13.84 -34.58 14.91
CA HIS A 283 14.26 -34.52 13.50
C HIS A 283 13.51 -33.43 12.70
N PRO A 284 13.49 -32.16 13.17
CA PRO A 284 12.74 -31.07 12.53
C PRO A 284 13.18 -30.81 11.08
N THR A 285 14.46 -31.07 10.77
CA THR A 285 15.01 -30.99 9.42
C THR A 285 14.33 -31.97 8.45
N GLU A 286 14.20 -33.25 8.82
CA GLU A 286 13.60 -34.25 7.93
C GLU A 286 12.10 -34.00 7.75
N LEU A 287 11.41 -33.58 8.81
CA LEU A 287 10.03 -33.12 8.73
C LEU A 287 9.90 -32.01 7.68
N GLN A 288 10.78 -31.02 7.70
CA GLN A 288 10.78 -29.94 6.72
C GLN A 288 11.02 -30.44 5.28
N HIS A 289 11.78 -31.52 5.09
CA HIS A 289 11.93 -32.14 3.77
C HIS A 289 10.63 -32.81 3.32
N MET A 290 10.00 -33.58 4.20
CA MET A 290 8.73 -34.26 3.93
C MET A 290 7.63 -33.26 3.56
N MET A 291 7.48 -32.20 4.35
CA MET A 291 6.48 -31.16 4.12
C MET A 291 6.73 -30.40 2.81
N TYR A 292 8.00 -30.12 2.48
CA TYR A 292 8.35 -29.52 1.20
C TYR A 292 7.97 -30.42 0.00
N ASN A 293 8.30 -31.71 0.07
CA ASN A 293 7.93 -32.66 -0.99
C ASN A 293 6.41 -32.78 -1.14
N PHE A 294 5.67 -32.79 -0.03
CA PHE A 294 4.21 -32.78 -0.06
C PHE A 294 3.66 -31.51 -0.73
N SER A 295 4.20 -30.33 -0.42
CA SER A 295 3.79 -29.06 -1.04
C SER A 295 3.92 -29.09 -2.57
N LEU A 296 4.98 -29.71 -3.11
CA LEU A 296 5.13 -29.90 -4.56
C LEU A 296 4.04 -30.81 -5.13
N GLN A 297 3.71 -31.90 -4.45
CA GLN A 297 2.68 -32.85 -4.90
C GLN A 297 1.26 -32.30 -4.76
N LYS A 298 1.00 -31.44 -3.78
CA LYS A 298 -0.29 -30.75 -3.57
C LYS A 298 -0.74 -29.94 -4.79
N CYS A 299 0.22 -29.37 -5.52
CA CYS A 299 0.00 -28.62 -6.75
C CYS A 299 0.30 -29.44 -8.02
N SER A 300 0.44 -30.76 -7.90
CA SER A 300 0.63 -31.66 -9.04
C SER A 300 -0.60 -31.67 -9.97
N ALA A 301 -0.34 -31.99 -11.24
CA ALA A 301 -1.37 -32.19 -12.25
C ALA A 301 -1.92 -33.63 -12.32
N SER A 302 -1.34 -34.59 -11.58
CA SER A 302 -1.77 -35.99 -11.62
C SER A 302 -3.05 -36.22 -10.82
N ARG A 303 -3.96 -37.04 -11.38
CA ARG A 303 -5.19 -37.54 -10.71
C ARG A 303 -4.97 -38.95 -10.16
N GLU A 304 -3.80 -39.16 -9.58
CA GLU A 304 -3.32 -40.47 -9.13
C GLU A 304 -2.95 -40.45 -7.65
N ALA A 305 -2.57 -41.62 -7.13
CA ALA A 305 -2.01 -41.72 -5.79
C ALA A 305 -0.69 -40.94 -5.67
N VAL A 306 -0.48 -40.32 -4.51
CA VAL A 306 0.72 -39.56 -4.20
C VAL A 306 1.65 -40.41 -3.34
N TYR A 307 2.94 -40.40 -3.64
CA TYR A 307 3.95 -41.14 -2.88
C TYR A 307 4.83 -40.16 -2.12
N ILE A 308 4.80 -40.25 -0.78
CA ILE A 308 5.62 -39.41 0.10
C ILE A 308 6.73 -40.27 0.68
N HIS A 309 7.98 -39.81 0.54
CA HIS A 309 9.12 -40.50 1.11
C HIS A 309 9.05 -40.51 2.65
N CYS A 310 9.19 -41.70 3.25
CA CYS A 310 9.29 -41.86 4.69
C CYS A 310 10.76 -41.97 5.08
N TYR A 311 11.28 -40.93 5.75
CA TYR A 311 12.68 -40.88 6.12
C TYR A 311 13.06 -41.93 7.17
N TYR A 312 14.32 -42.37 7.12
CA TYR A 312 14.85 -43.42 7.99
C TYR A 312 14.64 -43.14 9.47
N ASN A 313 14.80 -41.90 9.94
CA ASN A 313 14.63 -41.60 11.36
C ASN A 313 13.18 -41.71 11.82
N LEU A 314 12.19 -41.37 10.96
CA LEU A 314 10.77 -41.64 11.26
C LEU A 314 10.54 -43.14 11.38
N THR A 315 11.06 -43.93 10.43
CA THR A 315 10.97 -45.40 10.47
C THR A 315 11.61 -45.95 11.74
N ARG A 316 12.80 -45.46 12.14
CA ARG A 316 13.49 -45.88 13.36
C ARG A 316 12.72 -45.51 14.64
N VAL A 317 12.05 -44.35 14.67
CA VAL A 317 11.20 -43.97 15.81
C VAL A 317 9.97 -44.87 15.88
N ALA A 318 9.32 -45.15 14.74
CA ALA A 318 8.17 -46.04 14.64
C ALA A 318 8.50 -47.49 15.06
N GLU A 319 9.59 -48.05 14.54
CA GLU A 319 10.06 -49.43 14.79
C GLU A 319 10.43 -49.68 16.25
N ARG A 320 10.81 -48.64 17.01
CA ARG A 320 11.00 -48.77 18.48
C ARG A 320 9.69 -49.06 19.23
N LYS A 321 8.53 -48.79 18.61
CA LYS A 321 7.20 -49.05 19.19
C LYS A 321 6.58 -50.33 18.62
N LYS A 322 6.52 -50.45 17.29
CA LYS A 322 5.97 -51.60 16.56
C LYS A 322 6.43 -51.56 15.10
N ASN A 323 6.29 -52.67 14.38
CA ASN A 323 6.62 -52.73 12.95
C ASN A 323 5.91 -51.60 12.18
N ILE A 324 6.62 -50.87 11.32
CA ILE A 324 6.09 -49.67 10.66
C ILE A 324 4.82 -49.98 9.85
N SER A 325 4.74 -51.15 9.19
CA SER A 325 3.57 -51.55 8.41
C SER A 325 2.31 -51.64 9.25
N HIS A 326 2.43 -51.95 10.55
CA HIS A 326 1.30 -52.02 11.46
C HIS A 326 0.63 -50.66 11.73
N PHE A 327 1.37 -49.54 11.63
CA PHE A 327 0.77 -48.20 11.74
C PHE A 327 -0.18 -47.88 10.57
N PHE A 328 -0.01 -48.55 9.43
CA PHE A 328 -0.85 -48.32 8.24
C PHE A 328 -2.06 -49.26 8.15
N THR A 329 -2.16 -50.28 9.01
CA THR A 329 -3.25 -51.28 8.95
C THR A 329 -4.64 -50.67 9.14
N GLN A 330 -4.75 -49.61 9.95
CA GLN A 330 -6.00 -48.88 10.20
C GLN A 330 -6.07 -47.54 9.46
N ALA A 331 -5.01 -47.18 8.71
CA ALA A 331 -4.93 -45.91 8.01
C ALA A 331 -5.78 -45.93 6.74
N LYS A 332 -6.96 -45.30 6.79
CA LYS A 332 -7.82 -45.21 5.61
C LYS A 332 -7.20 -44.33 4.53
N GLY A 333 -6.97 -44.93 3.36
CA GLY A 333 -6.48 -44.22 2.17
C GLY A 333 -4.97 -43.96 2.17
N ALA A 334 -4.20 -44.61 3.05
CA ALA A 334 -2.74 -44.68 2.95
C ALA A 334 -2.21 -46.10 3.09
N VAL A 335 -1.11 -46.39 2.41
CA VAL A 335 -0.46 -47.70 2.42
C VAL A 335 1.05 -47.52 2.58
N TRP A 336 1.65 -48.39 3.39
CA TRP A 336 3.11 -48.51 3.47
C TRP A 336 3.66 -49.24 2.25
N CYS A 337 4.57 -48.58 1.53
CA CYS A 337 5.21 -49.09 0.32
C CYS A 337 6.74 -48.96 0.46
N ASP A 338 7.33 -49.80 1.32
CA ASP A 338 8.78 -49.98 1.48
C ASP A 338 9.62 -48.71 1.36
N GLY A 339 9.53 -47.83 2.37
CA GLY A 339 10.22 -46.54 2.38
C GLY A 339 9.37 -45.37 1.86
N MET A 340 8.16 -45.63 1.37
CA MET A 340 7.20 -44.62 0.95
C MET A 340 5.83 -44.80 1.60
N ILE A 341 5.15 -43.67 1.76
CA ILE A 341 3.74 -43.59 2.14
C ILE A 341 2.95 -43.29 0.88
N MET A 342 2.23 -44.28 0.37
CA MET A 342 1.29 -44.08 -0.73
C MET A 342 -0.01 -43.53 -0.16
N ILE A 343 -0.48 -42.40 -0.67
CA ILE A 343 -1.74 -41.75 -0.31
C ILE A 343 -2.66 -41.82 -1.52
N THR A 344 -3.82 -42.43 -1.35
CA THR A 344 -4.83 -42.54 -2.41
C THR A 344 -5.32 -41.15 -2.85
N TYR A 345 -5.73 -41.03 -4.12
CA TYR A 345 -6.26 -39.76 -4.65
C TYR A 345 -7.47 -39.24 -3.85
N GLU A 346 -8.40 -40.11 -3.45
CA GLU A 346 -9.55 -39.70 -2.63
C GLU A 346 -9.13 -39.21 -1.24
N LYS A 347 -8.12 -39.84 -0.62
CA LYS A 347 -7.57 -39.33 0.65
C LYS A 347 -6.90 -37.97 0.46
N MET A 348 -6.17 -37.80 -0.64
CA MET A 348 -5.56 -36.51 -1.00
C MET A 348 -6.62 -35.41 -1.16
N LYS A 349 -7.73 -35.70 -1.86
CA LYS A 349 -8.87 -34.78 -1.98
C LYS A 349 -9.44 -34.39 -0.63
N SER A 350 -9.56 -35.33 0.31
CA SER A 350 -10.13 -35.04 1.63
C SER A 350 -9.35 -33.96 2.42
N PHE A 351 -8.05 -33.80 2.15
CA PHE A 351 -7.26 -32.73 2.78
C PHE A 351 -7.66 -31.33 2.30
N PHE A 352 -8.35 -31.22 1.16
CA PHE A 352 -8.82 -29.96 0.58
C PHE A 352 -10.25 -29.61 0.99
N ASP A 353 -11.01 -30.55 1.58
CA ASP A 353 -12.46 -30.41 1.80
C ASP A 353 -12.80 -29.12 2.55
N TYR A 354 -12.06 -28.81 3.61
CA TYR A 354 -12.28 -27.59 4.40
C TYR A 354 -12.09 -26.32 3.57
N SER A 355 -11.02 -26.23 2.77
CA SER A 355 -10.77 -25.08 1.89
C SER A 355 -11.80 -25.00 0.78
N ILE A 356 -12.02 -26.08 0.04
CA ILE A 356 -12.92 -26.14 -1.13
C ILE A 356 -14.36 -25.84 -0.75
N LYS A 357 -14.91 -26.53 0.26
CA LYS A 357 -16.31 -26.38 0.70
C LYS A 357 -16.65 -24.91 0.87
N ASN A 358 -15.75 -24.26 1.55
CA ASN A 358 -15.95 -22.99 2.15
C ASN A 358 -15.81 -21.99 0.94
N ILE A 359 -14.89 -22.20 -0.04
CA ILE A 359 -14.63 -21.31 -1.18
C ILE A 359 -15.89 -21.31 -2.04
N ILE A 360 -16.45 -22.50 -2.25
CA ILE A 360 -17.73 -22.69 -2.90
C ILE A 360 -18.85 -21.97 -2.14
N CYS A 361 -18.91 -22.06 -0.81
CA CYS A 361 -19.91 -21.34 -0.01
C CYS A 361 -19.81 -19.83 -0.21
N THR A 362 -18.63 -19.22 -0.06
CA THR A 362 -18.45 -17.77 -0.23
C THR A 362 -18.72 -17.34 -1.67
N LEU A 363 -18.31 -18.12 -2.67
CA LEU A 363 -18.64 -17.82 -4.07
C LEU A 363 -20.15 -17.82 -4.32
N ARG A 364 -20.89 -18.78 -3.76
CA ARG A 364 -22.37 -18.79 -3.84
C ARG A 364 -22.98 -17.57 -3.15
N GLU A 365 -22.54 -17.25 -1.93
CA GLU A 365 -23.02 -16.08 -1.19
C GLU A 365 -22.84 -14.75 -1.94
N ILE A 366 -21.77 -14.65 -2.75
CA ILE A 366 -21.54 -13.47 -3.61
C ILE A 366 -22.41 -13.56 -4.86
N LEU A 367 -22.32 -14.67 -5.61
CA LEU A 367 -22.95 -14.84 -6.92
C LEU A 367 -24.48 -14.88 -6.87
N ASP A 368 -25.08 -15.29 -5.75
CA ASP A 368 -26.53 -15.34 -5.57
C ASP A 368 -27.15 -13.93 -5.39
N LYS A 369 -26.34 -12.88 -5.26
CA LYS A 369 -26.83 -11.50 -5.12
C LYS A 369 -27.37 -10.97 -6.45
N PRO A 370 -28.49 -10.23 -6.45
CA PRO A 370 -29.07 -9.66 -7.67
C PRO A 370 -28.10 -8.77 -8.45
N GLU A 371 -27.22 -8.03 -7.74
CA GLU A 371 -26.22 -7.17 -8.38
C GLU A 371 -25.18 -7.94 -9.20
N MET A 372 -24.99 -9.24 -8.93
CA MET A 372 -24.00 -10.11 -9.59
C MET A 372 -24.57 -10.85 -10.80
N ALA A 373 -25.82 -10.59 -11.20
CA ALA A 373 -26.50 -11.31 -12.28
C ALA A 373 -25.79 -11.26 -13.65
N LYS A 374 -24.90 -10.29 -13.87
CA LYS A 374 -24.13 -10.13 -15.13
C LYS A 374 -22.73 -10.75 -15.07
N VAL A 375 -22.32 -11.32 -13.93
CA VAL A 375 -21.02 -11.99 -13.79
C VAL A 375 -20.98 -13.23 -14.68
N GLN A 376 -19.93 -13.33 -15.50
CA GLN A 376 -19.77 -14.41 -16.49
C GLN A 376 -18.56 -15.31 -16.21
N TYR A 377 -17.53 -14.79 -15.55
CA TYR A 377 -16.24 -15.49 -15.39
C TYR A 377 -15.83 -15.59 -13.92
N ILE A 378 -15.13 -16.68 -13.60
CA ILE A 378 -14.41 -16.89 -12.34
C ILE A 378 -12.94 -17.14 -12.69
N LEU A 379 -12.07 -16.22 -12.29
CA LEU A 379 -10.64 -16.25 -12.51
C LEU A 379 -9.95 -16.83 -11.27
N LEU A 380 -9.34 -18.00 -11.39
CA LEU A 380 -8.57 -18.66 -10.34
C LEU A 380 -7.08 -18.31 -10.49
N VAL A 381 -6.53 -17.54 -9.54
CA VAL A 381 -5.14 -17.06 -9.56
C VAL A 381 -4.41 -17.49 -8.27
N GLY A 382 -3.10 -17.27 -8.20
CA GLY A 382 -2.31 -17.63 -7.02
C GLY A 382 -1.73 -19.05 -7.08
N GLY A 383 -0.84 -19.36 -6.13
CA GLY A 383 -0.10 -20.62 -6.10
C GLY A 383 -0.97 -21.86 -5.90
N PHE A 384 -2.03 -21.74 -5.12
CA PHE A 384 -2.94 -22.85 -4.83
C PHE A 384 -3.90 -23.13 -5.99
N ALA A 385 -4.16 -22.15 -6.86
CA ALA A 385 -4.94 -22.34 -8.09
C ALA A 385 -4.27 -23.30 -9.09
N SER A 386 -2.96 -23.56 -8.96
CA SER A 386 -2.28 -24.59 -9.76
C SER A 386 -2.76 -26.01 -9.44
N SER A 387 -3.39 -26.24 -8.29
CA SER A 387 -3.89 -27.57 -7.90
C SER A 387 -5.05 -28.01 -8.79
N VAL A 388 -4.92 -29.19 -9.40
CA VAL A 388 -6.00 -29.81 -10.18
C VAL A 388 -7.21 -30.15 -9.30
N ILE A 389 -7.00 -30.57 -8.06
CA ILE A 389 -8.10 -30.90 -7.13
C ILE A 389 -9.00 -29.67 -6.88
N LEU A 390 -8.39 -28.51 -6.60
CA LEU A 390 -9.12 -27.26 -6.41
C LEU A 390 -9.88 -26.87 -7.69
N ARG A 391 -9.20 -26.89 -8.84
CA ARG A 391 -9.82 -26.51 -10.12
C ARG A 391 -10.96 -27.44 -10.52
N ASP A 392 -10.81 -28.76 -10.34
CA ASP A 392 -11.85 -29.73 -10.65
C ASP A 392 -13.09 -29.48 -9.77
N ALA A 393 -12.91 -29.20 -8.48
CA ALA A 393 -14.02 -28.92 -7.57
C ALA A 393 -14.76 -27.61 -7.90
N ILE A 394 -14.04 -26.54 -8.24
CA ILE A 394 -14.65 -25.27 -8.68
C ILE A 394 -15.37 -25.45 -10.02
N ASN A 395 -14.76 -26.15 -10.98
CA ASN A 395 -15.41 -26.48 -12.24
C ASN A 395 -16.69 -27.28 -12.01
N GLN A 396 -16.66 -28.32 -11.18
CA GLN A 396 -17.84 -29.11 -10.86
C GLN A 396 -18.96 -28.26 -10.24
N ALA A 397 -18.61 -27.27 -9.41
CA ALA A 397 -19.59 -26.43 -8.72
C ALA A 397 -20.20 -25.33 -9.62
N PHE A 398 -19.46 -24.80 -10.59
CA PHE A 398 -19.83 -23.53 -11.24
C PHE A 398 -19.79 -23.52 -12.78
N SER A 399 -19.16 -24.51 -13.44
CA SER A 399 -18.98 -24.51 -14.91
C SER A 399 -20.28 -24.52 -15.72
N LYS A 400 -21.40 -24.90 -15.12
CA LYS A 400 -22.73 -24.85 -15.76
C LYS A 400 -23.17 -23.42 -16.09
N ASN A 401 -22.80 -22.45 -15.24
CA ASN A 401 -23.28 -21.07 -15.33
C ASN A 401 -22.15 -20.06 -15.59
N TYR A 402 -20.89 -20.42 -15.33
CA TYR A 402 -19.76 -19.49 -15.39
C TYR A 402 -18.57 -20.12 -16.13
N HIS A 403 -17.81 -19.27 -16.82
CA HIS A 403 -16.53 -19.63 -17.41
C HIS A 403 -15.42 -19.61 -16.35
N ILE A 404 -14.89 -20.78 -16.01
CA ILE A 404 -13.76 -20.90 -15.08
C ILE A 404 -12.45 -20.78 -15.85
N LEU A 405 -11.63 -19.79 -15.52
CA LEU A 405 -10.32 -19.60 -16.13
C LEU A 405 -9.22 -19.57 -15.09
N CYS A 406 -8.06 -20.11 -15.44
CA CYS A 406 -6.87 -20.11 -14.61
C CYS A 406 -5.67 -19.81 -15.52
N PRO A 407 -4.93 -18.71 -15.32
CA PRO A 407 -3.82 -18.38 -16.21
C PRO A 407 -2.71 -19.43 -16.10
N MET A 408 -2.02 -19.71 -17.21
CA MET A 408 -0.95 -20.72 -17.27
C MET A 408 0.11 -20.51 -16.18
N GLU A 409 0.45 -19.25 -15.91
CA GLU A 409 1.38 -18.85 -14.86
C GLU A 409 0.64 -18.23 -13.65
N ALA A 410 -0.36 -18.92 -13.10
CA ALA A 410 -1.16 -18.44 -11.96
C ALA A 410 -0.35 -17.95 -10.76
N GLN A 411 0.84 -18.53 -10.53
CA GLN A 411 1.69 -18.16 -9.39
C GLN A 411 2.30 -16.75 -9.51
N VAL A 412 2.45 -16.20 -10.72
CA VAL A 412 3.08 -14.88 -10.98
C VAL A 412 2.10 -13.82 -11.47
N ALA A 413 0.84 -14.18 -11.72
CA ALA A 413 -0.17 -13.26 -12.21
C ALA A 413 -0.28 -11.99 -11.34
N ILE A 414 -0.21 -12.15 -10.01
CA ILE A 414 -0.22 -11.06 -9.03
C ILE A 414 0.99 -10.15 -9.21
N ALA A 415 2.22 -10.69 -9.20
CA ALA A 415 3.45 -9.90 -9.37
C ALA A 415 3.48 -9.14 -10.69
N LYS A 416 3.10 -9.78 -11.81
CA LYS A 416 3.05 -9.13 -13.12
C LYS A 416 2.00 -8.03 -13.17
N GLY A 417 0.80 -8.31 -12.66
CA GLY A 417 -0.27 -7.33 -12.61
C GLY A 417 0.00 -6.17 -11.65
N ALA A 418 0.79 -6.40 -10.59
CA ALA A 418 1.24 -5.36 -9.68
C ALA A 418 2.26 -4.42 -10.34
N VAL A 419 3.07 -4.89 -11.30
CA VAL A 419 3.89 -4.00 -12.14
C VAL A 419 3.00 -3.07 -12.96
N LEU A 420 1.95 -3.61 -13.60
CA LEU A 420 0.97 -2.79 -14.36
C LEU A 420 0.30 -1.75 -13.47
N PHE A 421 -0.10 -2.16 -12.27
CA PHE A 421 -0.69 -1.25 -11.28
C PHE A 421 0.29 -0.17 -10.84
N GLY A 422 1.57 -0.50 -10.66
CA GLY A 422 2.60 0.47 -10.30
C GLY A 422 2.86 1.52 -11.38
N VAL A 423 2.69 1.16 -12.66
CA VAL A 423 2.79 2.10 -13.79
C VAL A 423 1.58 3.02 -13.86
N ASN A 424 0.37 2.48 -13.68
CA ASN A 424 -0.85 3.28 -13.66
C ASN A 424 -1.78 2.89 -12.49
N PRO A 425 -1.61 3.52 -11.31
CA PRO A 425 -2.47 3.22 -10.15
C PRO A 425 -3.92 3.66 -10.32
N HIS A 426 -4.19 4.58 -11.26
CA HIS A 426 -5.53 5.11 -11.54
C HIS A 426 -6.38 4.18 -12.41
N ILE A 427 -5.83 3.04 -12.86
CA ILE A 427 -6.56 2.02 -13.63
C ILE A 427 -7.72 1.39 -12.83
N ILE A 428 -7.69 1.48 -11.51
CA ILE A 428 -8.82 1.14 -10.63
C ILE A 428 -9.66 2.40 -10.44
N ALA A 429 -10.84 2.45 -11.04
CA ALA A 429 -11.72 3.62 -10.99
C ALA A 429 -12.35 3.82 -9.60
N SER A 430 -12.87 2.73 -9.01
CA SER A 430 -13.52 2.77 -7.71
C SER A 430 -13.44 1.43 -6.98
N ARG A 431 -13.52 1.50 -5.65
CA ARG A 431 -13.50 0.38 -4.71
C ARG A 431 -14.77 0.37 -3.87
N VAL A 432 -15.12 -0.78 -3.29
CA VAL A 432 -16.26 -0.89 -2.37
C VAL A 432 -15.75 -0.94 -0.93
N SER A 433 -16.16 0.00 -0.10
CA SER A 433 -15.69 0.08 1.28
C SER A 433 -16.09 -1.16 2.09
N THR A 434 -15.10 -1.82 2.69
CA THR A 434 -15.31 -3.02 3.52
C THR A 434 -15.85 -2.70 4.91
N ARG A 435 -15.76 -1.44 5.35
CA ARG A 435 -16.18 -0.95 6.67
C ARG A 435 -16.78 0.45 6.59
N THR A 436 -17.54 0.82 7.61
CA THR A 436 -17.92 2.22 7.82
C THR A 436 -16.77 2.92 8.52
N TYR A 437 -16.31 4.05 7.97
CA TYR A 437 -15.25 4.87 8.55
C TYR A 437 -15.82 6.19 9.04
N GLY A 438 -15.28 6.71 10.14
CA GLY A 438 -15.73 7.94 10.74
C GLY A 438 -14.67 8.63 11.58
N VAL A 439 -14.99 9.84 12.03
CA VAL A 439 -14.18 10.62 12.97
C VAL A 439 -14.97 10.94 14.23
N SER A 440 -14.25 11.04 15.35
CA SER A 440 -14.84 11.58 16.57
C SER A 440 -15.11 13.07 16.42
N ILE A 441 -16.31 13.50 16.78
CA ILE A 441 -16.68 14.92 16.80
C ILE A 441 -17.31 15.30 18.13
N ASN A 442 -17.26 16.60 18.41
CA ASN A 442 -18.12 17.24 19.39
C ASN A 442 -19.08 18.18 18.65
N CYS A 443 -20.34 18.22 19.05
CA CYS A 443 -21.32 19.15 18.48
C CYS A 443 -22.24 19.71 19.56
N LYS A 444 -23.06 20.71 19.23
CA LYS A 444 -24.03 21.28 20.17
C LYS A 444 -24.91 20.18 20.76
N PHE A 445 -25.08 20.18 22.08
CA PHE A 445 -25.91 19.18 22.73
C PHE A 445 -27.38 19.36 22.36
N ASP A 446 -28.04 18.28 21.94
CA ASP A 446 -29.47 18.21 21.66
C ASP A 446 -30.05 17.06 22.50
N PRO A 447 -30.88 17.37 23.53
CA PRO A 447 -31.46 16.36 24.40
C PRO A 447 -32.44 15.41 23.71
N ALA A 448 -32.92 15.73 22.50
CA ALA A 448 -33.84 14.87 21.75
C ALA A 448 -33.14 13.66 21.11
N ILE A 449 -31.83 13.76 20.84
CA ILE A 449 -31.07 12.74 20.11
C ILE A 449 -29.79 12.29 20.80
N HIS A 450 -29.22 13.09 21.71
CA HIS A 450 -27.96 12.76 22.36
C HIS A 450 -28.14 12.13 23.73
N ASP A 451 -27.29 11.15 24.05
CA ASP A 451 -27.15 10.59 25.39
C ASP A 451 -26.74 11.68 26.39
N LEU A 452 -27.58 11.90 27.41
CA LEU A 452 -27.34 12.82 28.52
C LEU A 452 -25.99 12.57 29.21
N LYS A 453 -25.50 11.32 29.26
CA LYS A 453 -24.20 10.99 29.86
C LYS A 453 -23.01 11.56 29.08
N LYS A 454 -23.21 11.89 27.80
CA LYS A 454 -22.21 12.46 26.89
C LYS A 454 -22.25 13.99 26.86
N GLN A 455 -23.14 14.61 27.62
CA GLN A 455 -23.20 16.07 27.77
C GLN A 455 -21.96 16.60 28.48
N ARG A 456 -21.39 17.68 27.96
CA ARG A 456 -20.27 18.43 28.52
C ARG A 456 -20.55 19.92 28.42
N ILE A 457 -19.85 20.70 29.24
CA ILE A 457 -19.98 22.16 29.29
C ILE A 457 -18.59 22.74 29.08
N SER A 458 -18.47 23.67 28.14
CA SER A 458 -17.25 24.42 27.88
C SER A 458 -16.83 25.22 29.11
N LYS A 459 -15.53 25.17 29.41
CA LYS A 459 -14.95 25.91 30.53
C LYS A 459 -14.86 27.42 30.27
N ALA A 460 -14.87 27.82 29.00
CA ALA A 460 -14.66 29.22 28.60
C ALA A 460 -15.93 30.07 28.72
N ASP A 461 -17.09 29.53 28.35
CA ASP A 461 -18.31 30.33 28.20
C ASP A 461 -19.63 29.56 28.44
N GLY A 462 -19.57 28.36 29.01
CA GLY A 462 -20.76 27.58 29.34
C GLY A 462 -21.44 26.93 28.14
N TYR A 463 -20.84 26.94 26.94
CA TYR A 463 -21.37 26.24 25.76
C TYR A 463 -21.54 24.74 26.04
N ILE A 464 -22.76 24.23 25.84
CA ILE A 464 -23.12 22.83 26.10
C ILE A 464 -22.97 22.00 24.82
N TYR A 465 -22.17 20.95 24.87
CA TYR A 465 -21.89 20.08 23.74
C TYR A 465 -22.00 18.59 24.10
N CYS A 466 -22.27 17.76 23.09
CA CYS A 466 -22.15 16.32 23.17
C CYS A 466 -20.75 15.91 22.71
N THR A 467 -20.15 14.94 23.42
CA THR A 467 -18.85 14.36 23.05
C THR A 467 -19.00 12.90 22.61
N ASP A 468 -17.89 12.30 22.17
CA ASP A 468 -17.79 10.91 21.72
C ASP A 468 -18.71 10.53 20.54
N LEU A 469 -19.16 11.49 19.74
CA LEU A 469 -19.99 11.21 18.57
C LEU A 469 -19.14 10.65 17.44
N PHE A 470 -19.67 9.63 16.75
CA PHE A 470 -19.10 9.07 15.54
C PHE A 470 -19.72 9.75 14.32
N LYS A 471 -18.97 10.64 13.66
CA LYS A 471 -19.38 11.20 12.37
C LYS A 471 -18.96 10.25 11.26
N LYS A 472 -19.93 9.54 10.67
CA LYS A 472 -19.72 8.72 9.46
C LYS A 472 -19.16 9.60 8.33
N LEU A 473 -18.10 9.09 7.69
CA LEU A 473 -17.44 9.69 6.52
C LEU A 473 -17.69 8.85 5.26
N VAL A 474 -17.64 7.52 5.36
CA VAL A 474 -18.01 6.58 4.29
C VAL A 474 -18.64 5.34 4.93
N GLY A 475 -19.66 4.77 4.29
CA GLY A 475 -20.37 3.57 4.76
C GLY A 475 -19.77 2.26 4.27
N ILE A 476 -20.03 1.17 5.00
CA ILE A 476 -19.80 -0.17 4.49
C ILE A 476 -20.64 -0.41 3.23
N ASN A 477 -20.06 -1.10 2.23
CA ASN A 477 -20.61 -1.32 0.90
C ASN A 477 -20.77 -0.05 0.03
N GLU A 478 -20.29 1.10 0.48
CA GLU A 478 -20.30 2.32 -0.32
C GLU A 478 -19.18 2.30 -1.37
N SER A 479 -19.51 2.66 -2.61
CA SER A 479 -18.54 2.76 -3.71
C SER A 479 -17.77 4.07 -3.59
N VAL A 480 -16.44 4.00 -3.52
CA VAL A 480 -15.54 5.15 -3.40
C VAL A 480 -14.63 5.27 -4.62
N ASN A 481 -14.67 6.42 -5.28
CA ASN A 481 -13.81 6.69 -6.44
C ASN A 481 -12.37 7.00 -6.00
N ILE A 482 -11.39 6.51 -6.76
CA ILE A 482 -9.96 6.70 -6.41
C ILE A 482 -9.51 8.16 -6.49
N ASN A 483 -10.13 8.95 -7.38
CA ASN A 483 -9.77 10.33 -7.65
C ASN A 483 -10.59 11.33 -6.83
N GLU A 484 -11.64 10.86 -6.15
CA GLU A 484 -12.54 11.72 -5.38
C GLU A 484 -11.92 12.12 -4.04
N VAL A 485 -12.07 13.41 -3.71
CA VAL A 485 -11.65 13.98 -2.44
C VAL A 485 -12.89 14.44 -1.72
N ALA A 486 -13.20 13.81 -0.58
CA ALA A 486 -14.28 14.23 0.27
C ALA A 486 -13.80 15.38 1.17
N HIS A 487 -14.54 16.49 1.15
CA HIS A 487 -14.23 17.69 1.91
C HIS A 487 -15.15 17.81 3.12
N TYR A 488 -14.56 17.94 4.30
CA TYR A 488 -15.29 18.11 5.56
C TYR A 488 -14.80 19.35 6.28
N PHE A 489 -15.74 20.13 6.82
CA PHE A 489 -15.45 21.34 7.57
C PHE A 489 -15.83 21.16 9.03
N PHE A 490 -14.94 21.59 9.92
CA PHE A 490 -15.09 21.48 11.36
C PHE A 490 -14.74 22.79 12.05
N ASN A 491 -15.21 22.92 13.28
CA ASN A 491 -14.91 24.05 14.15
C ASN A 491 -14.36 23.55 15.50
N PRO A 492 -13.51 24.32 16.17
CA PRO A 492 -13.01 23.94 17.48
C PRO A 492 -14.16 23.94 18.51
N THR A 493 -14.04 23.06 19.50
CA THR A 493 -15.03 22.92 20.58
C THR A 493 -14.87 24.03 21.61
N GLU A 494 -13.64 24.48 21.85
CA GLU A 494 -13.33 25.60 22.74
C GLU A 494 -12.90 26.83 21.93
N PRO A 495 -13.25 28.05 22.36
CA PRO A 495 -12.95 29.26 21.59
C PRO A 495 -11.45 29.54 21.55
N ASP A 496 -10.72 29.21 22.61
CA ASP A 496 -9.29 29.40 22.80
C ASP A 496 -8.45 28.15 22.46
N GLN A 497 -9.07 27.10 21.88
CA GLN A 497 -8.43 25.84 21.53
C GLN A 497 -7.21 26.05 20.61
N GLU A 498 -6.02 25.61 21.01
CA GLU A 498 -4.77 25.83 20.27
C GLU A 498 -4.42 24.71 19.27
N SER A 499 -5.14 23.59 19.33
CA SER A 499 -4.98 22.50 18.37
C SER A 499 -6.24 21.67 18.26
N ALA A 500 -6.50 21.12 17.08
CA ALA A 500 -7.60 20.18 16.84
C ALA A 500 -7.06 18.78 16.58
N ARG A 501 -7.61 17.79 17.29
CA ARG A 501 -7.24 16.39 17.13
C ARG A 501 -8.36 15.65 16.41
N PHE A 502 -8.08 15.15 15.20
CA PHE A 502 -8.97 14.25 14.50
C PHE A 502 -8.61 12.81 14.85
N CYS A 503 -9.53 12.10 15.52
CA CYS A 503 -9.40 10.67 15.81
C CYS A 503 -10.27 9.88 14.83
N PHE A 504 -9.67 8.95 14.09
CA PHE A 504 -10.33 8.12 13.08
C PHE A 504 -10.70 6.76 13.63
N TYR A 505 -11.86 6.26 13.24
CA TYR A 505 -12.44 5.01 13.69
C TYR A 505 -13.07 4.26 12.51
N CYS A 506 -13.24 2.94 12.66
CA CYS A 506 -14.08 2.15 11.75
C CYS A 506 -14.94 1.13 12.48
N THR A 507 -15.96 0.62 11.79
CA THR A 507 -16.88 -0.41 12.29
C THR A 507 -17.55 -1.17 11.15
N GLU A 508 -18.13 -2.32 11.45
CA GLU A 508 -18.96 -3.09 10.52
C GLU A 508 -20.44 -2.64 10.53
N LYS A 509 -20.83 -1.82 11.51
CA LYS A 509 -22.17 -1.22 11.58
C LYS A 509 -22.34 -0.14 10.50
N GLN A 510 -23.54 -0.05 9.94
CA GLN A 510 -23.86 0.99 8.94
C GLN A 510 -24.16 2.36 9.58
N ASP A 511 -24.67 2.34 10.82
CA ASP A 511 -25.39 3.42 11.48
C ASP A 511 -24.88 3.70 12.91
N ALA A 512 -23.59 3.44 13.19
CA ALA A 512 -22.96 3.78 14.46
C ALA A 512 -23.09 5.28 14.78
N GLN A 513 -23.38 5.61 16.04
CA GLN A 513 -23.64 6.97 16.53
C GLN A 513 -22.55 7.47 17.48
N TYR A 514 -21.97 6.59 18.29
CA TYR A 514 -20.95 6.95 19.30
C TYR A 514 -19.69 6.11 19.16
N ILE A 515 -18.51 6.70 19.44
CA ILE A 515 -17.21 6.03 19.28
C ILE A 515 -16.93 4.93 20.32
N ASP A 516 -17.72 4.83 21.38
CA ASP A 516 -17.62 3.80 22.42
C ASP A 516 -18.64 2.67 22.25
N GLU A 517 -19.35 2.63 21.13
CA GLU A 517 -20.19 1.49 20.78
C GLU A 517 -19.37 0.22 20.54
N GLU A 518 -19.99 -0.92 20.85
CA GLU A 518 -19.43 -2.23 20.53
C GLU A 518 -19.17 -2.35 19.01
N GLY A 519 -18.00 -2.88 18.67
CA GLY A 519 -17.56 -3.07 17.28
C GLY A 519 -16.92 -1.84 16.63
N ILE A 520 -16.66 -0.76 17.38
CA ILE A 520 -15.85 0.36 16.91
C ILE A 520 -14.38 0.12 17.21
N GLU A 521 -13.54 0.35 16.20
CA GLU A 521 -12.10 0.22 16.28
C GLU A 521 -11.43 1.57 16.01
N TRP A 522 -10.50 1.96 16.88
CA TRP A 522 -9.65 3.14 16.68
C TRP A 522 -8.55 2.85 15.66
N LEU A 523 -8.39 3.73 14.67
CA LEU A 523 -7.42 3.58 13.58
C LEU A 523 -6.17 4.46 13.76
N GLY A 524 -6.35 5.65 14.30
CA GLY A 524 -5.29 6.64 14.35
C GLY A 524 -5.79 8.04 14.69
N SER A 525 -4.87 8.99 14.79
CA SER A 525 -5.24 10.40 14.92
C SER A 525 -4.21 11.32 14.29
N CYS A 526 -4.66 12.47 13.78
CA CYS A 526 -3.80 13.58 13.41
C CYS A 526 -4.15 14.82 14.25
N THR A 527 -3.16 15.64 14.57
CA THR A 527 -3.33 16.88 15.32
C THR A 527 -2.94 18.05 14.43
N VAL A 528 -3.83 19.02 14.32
CA VAL A 528 -3.67 20.25 13.54
C VAL A 528 -3.45 21.41 14.50
N PRO A 529 -2.29 22.09 14.45
CA PRO A 529 -2.07 23.31 15.22
C PRO A 529 -3.02 24.43 14.79
N MET A 530 -3.53 25.19 15.76
CA MET A 530 -4.44 26.34 15.58
C MET A 530 -4.03 27.50 16.51
N PRO A 531 -2.84 28.09 16.34
CA PRO A 531 -2.31 29.08 17.26
C PRO A 531 -3.12 30.39 17.28
N ASP A 532 -3.76 30.75 16.18
CA ASP A 532 -4.65 31.91 16.10
C ASP A 532 -6.00 31.64 16.77
N LYS A 533 -6.39 32.50 17.71
CA LYS A 533 -7.63 32.42 18.52
C LYS A 533 -8.65 33.50 18.17
N THR A 534 -8.34 34.42 17.25
CA THR A 534 -9.11 35.64 16.96
C THR A 534 -10.59 35.39 16.68
N LEU A 535 -10.93 34.30 15.98
CA LEU A 535 -12.30 33.97 15.60
C LEU A 535 -13.01 33.00 16.57
N GLY A 536 -12.41 32.65 17.71
CA GLY A 536 -13.03 31.77 18.69
C GLY A 536 -13.48 30.43 18.09
N ARG A 537 -14.76 30.05 18.27
CA ARG A 537 -15.34 28.85 17.65
C ARG A 537 -15.70 28.99 16.17
N LYS A 538 -15.57 30.18 15.57
CA LYS A 538 -15.82 30.38 14.13
C LYS A 538 -14.61 30.04 13.26
N ARG A 539 -13.47 29.68 13.87
CA ARG A 539 -12.31 29.16 13.16
C ARG A 539 -12.69 27.88 12.43
N GLU A 540 -12.34 27.79 11.15
CA GLU A 540 -12.69 26.66 10.30
C GLU A 540 -11.47 25.76 10.09
N LEU A 541 -11.69 24.46 10.16
CA LEU A 541 -10.74 23.42 9.83
C LEU A 541 -11.28 22.63 8.64
N LYS A 542 -10.50 22.58 7.57
CA LYS A 542 -10.80 21.73 6.43
C LYS A 542 -10.10 20.38 6.61
N LEU A 543 -10.84 19.29 6.43
CA LEU A 543 -10.35 17.91 6.42
C LEU A 543 -10.69 17.30 5.07
N ASP A 544 -9.65 17.01 4.29
CA ASP A 544 -9.72 16.37 2.99
C ASP A 544 -9.39 14.88 3.14
N ILE A 545 -10.26 14.01 2.62
CA ILE A 545 -10.09 12.57 2.71
C ILE A 545 -10.24 11.91 1.34
N LYS A 546 -9.31 11.03 1.01
CA LYS A 546 -9.37 10.15 -0.17
C LYS A 546 -9.52 8.70 0.28
N PHE A 547 -10.73 8.14 0.14
CA PHE A 547 -11.04 6.76 0.53
C PHE A 547 -10.76 5.73 -0.56
N GLY A 548 -10.84 6.09 -1.83
CA GLY A 548 -10.73 5.15 -2.94
C GLY A 548 -9.31 4.60 -3.19
N LEU A 549 -8.30 5.01 -2.41
CA LEU A 549 -6.93 4.47 -2.44
C LEU A 549 -6.84 3.17 -1.64
N THR A 550 -5.81 2.34 -1.89
CA THR A 550 -5.54 1.13 -1.07
C THR A 550 -5.30 1.45 0.41
N GLU A 551 -4.75 2.64 0.66
CA GLU A 551 -4.59 3.26 1.97
C GLU A 551 -5.29 4.61 1.91
N PHE A 552 -6.34 4.82 2.70
CA PHE A 552 -7.02 6.11 2.71
C PHE A 552 -6.06 7.19 3.22
N LYS A 553 -6.15 8.39 2.64
CA LYS A 553 -5.32 9.53 3.03
C LYS A 553 -6.20 10.63 3.57
N ALA A 554 -5.82 11.18 4.71
CA ALA A 554 -6.46 12.34 5.32
C ALA A 554 -5.46 13.49 5.44
N THR A 555 -5.88 14.70 5.06
CA THR A 555 -5.08 15.92 5.17
C THR A 555 -5.96 17.00 5.78
N SER A 556 -5.44 17.75 6.75
CA SER A 556 -6.22 18.82 7.37
C SER A 556 -5.39 20.08 7.52
N VAL A 557 -6.06 21.21 7.30
CA VAL A 557 -5.50 22.56 7.36
C VAL A 557 -6.46 23.47 8.14
N SER A 558 -5.90 24.40 8.93
CA SER A 558 -6.67 25.49 9.53
C SER A 558 -6.87 26.57 8.47
N SER A 559 -8.11 27.02 8.24
CA SER A 559 -8.45 28.04 7.23
C SER A 559 -8.05 29.47 7.66
N THR A 560 -7.43 29.66 8.83
CA THR A 560 -6.94 30.94 9.32
C THR A 560 -5.48 31.16 8.91
N MET A 561 -5.20 32.28 8.24
CA MET A 561 -3.84 32.79 7.98
C MET A 561 -2.97 32.70 9.23
N SER A 562 -1.71 32.30 9.05
CA SER A 562 -0.81 31.92 10.14
C SER A 562 -0.16 33.10 10.86
N PHE A 563 -0.42 34.35 10.48
CA PHE A 563 0.24 35.54 11.03
C PHE A 563 -0.48 36.11 12.26
N SER A 564 0.27 36.26 13.35
CA SER A 564 -0.12 37.12 14.48
C SER A 564 -0.01 38.60 14.10
N GLU A 565 -0.70 39.49 14.85
CA GLU A 565 -0.64 40.94 14.64
C GLU A 565 0.81 41.48 14.68
N ALA A 566 1.63 40.97 15.61
CA ALA A 566 3.05 41.32 15.70
C ALA A 566 3.85 40.88 14.47
N GLU A 567 3.58 39.69 13.93
CA GLU A 567 4.23 39.19 12.71
C GLU A 567 3.80 40.00 11.49
N VAL A 568 2.53 40.37 11.37
CA VAL A 568 2.03 41.25 10.30
C VAL A 568 2.77 42.59 10.34
N GLN A 569 2.90 43.19 11.52
CA GLN A 569 3.55 44.49 11.65
C GLN A 569 5.06 44.41 11.38
N SER A 570 5.73 43.36 11.85
CA SER A 570 7.15 43.11 11.56
C SER A 570 7.40 42.89 10.07
N ALA A 571 6.56 42.07 9.42
CA ALA A 571 6.67 41.79 8.00
C ALA A 571 6.40 43.03 7.13
N ARG A 572 5.36 43.82 7.46
CA ARG A 572 5.07 45.09 6.78
C ARG A 572 6.25 46.07 6.92
N GLY A 573 6.81 46.22 8.12
CA GLY A 573 7.96 47.10 8.36
C GLY A 573 9.25 46.63 7.66
N ALA A 574 9.47 45.32 7.55
CA ALA A 574 10.57 44.75 6.77
C ALA A 574 10.40 44.99 5.27
N TRP A 575 9.19 44.77 4.76
CA TRP A 575 8.86 44.96 3.34
C TRP A 575 8.90 46.43 2.92
N GLU A 576 8.42 47.35 3.76
CA GLU A 576 8.42 48.78 3.48
C GLU A 576 9.83 49.27 3.12
N LYS A 577 10.86 48.83 3.84
CA LYS A 577 12.27 49.19 3.58
C LYS A 577 12.74 48.81 2.18
N ILE A 578 12.40 47.60 1.71
CA ILE A 578 12.81 47.14 0.38
C ILE A 578 11.87 47.67 -0.72
N TYR A 579 10.64 48.02 -0.38
CA TYR A 579 9.66 48.53 -1.34
C TYR A 579 9.88 50.01 -1.71
N VAL A 580 10.56 50.81 -0.88
CA VAL A 580 10.93 52.21 -1.22
C VAL A 580 11.58 52.32 -2.60
N ASP A 581 12.52 51.41 -2.90
CA ASP A 581 13.22 51.32 -4.18
C ASP A 581 12.72 50.14 -5.03
N ALA A 582 11.40 49.91 -5.05
CA ALA A 582 10.77 48.71 -5.68
C ALA A 582 11.22 48.44 -7.12
N GLU A 583 11.46 49.49 -7.92
CA GLU A 583 11.89 49.35 -9.30
C GLU A 583 13.34 48.84 -9.39
N ASP A 584 14.27 49.45 -8.65
CA ASP A 584 15.69 49.07 -8.65
C ASP A 584 15.91 47.72 -7.95
N ASN A 585 15.20 47.48 -6.84
CA ASN A 585 15.24 46.21 -6.13
C ASN A 585 14.59 45.10 -6.95
N GLY A 586 13.45 45.35 -7.59
CA GLY A 586 12.81 44.40 -8.50
C GLY A 586 13.67 44.07 -9.71
N THR A 587 14.36 45.07 -10.26
CA THR A 587 15.34 44.86 -11.34
C THR A 587 16.49 43.98 -10.86
N THR A 588 17.05 44.27 -9.69
CA THR A 588 18.14 43.50 -9.09
C THR A 588 17.74 42.04 -8.88
N VAL A 589 16.54 41.79 -8.35
CA VAL A 589 16.00 40.44 -8.13
C VAL A 589 15.86 39.67 -9.44
N LEU A 590 15.29 40.29 -10.49
CA LEU A 590 15.13 39.62 -11.79
C LEU A 590 16.47 39.36 -12.48
N VAL A 591 17.40 40.32 -12.42
CA VAL A 591 18.74 40.14 -12.98
C VAL A 591 19.44 38.97 -12.29
N ARG A 592 19.40 38.90 -10.95
CA ARG A 592 19.95 37.77 -10.19
C ARG A 592 19.27 36.45 -10.57
N MET A 593 17.94 36.43 -10.67
CA MET A 593 17.20 35.25 -11.08
C MET A 593 17.65 34.72 -12.45
N PHE A 594 17.84 35.60 -13.43
CA PHE A 594 18.31 35.22 -14.76
C PHE A 594 19.78 34.83 -14.81
N THR A 595 20.64 35.38 -13.94
CA THR A 595 22.06 35.02 -13.90
C THR A 595 22.34 33.76 -13.09
N GLU A 596 21.66 33.58 -11.96
CA GLU A 596 21.83 32.43 -11.04
C GLU A 596 21.01 31.21 -11.49
N HIS A 597 19.88 31.44 -12.17
CA HIS A 597 19.02 30.40 -12.71
C HIS A 597 18.64 30.67 -14.17
N PRO A 598 19.56 30.46 -15.14
CA PRO A 598 19.37 30.87 -16.54
C PRO A 598 18.11 30.32 -17.22
N ASP A 599 17.65 29.13 -16.83
CA ASP A 599 16.42 28.51 -17.34
C ASP A 599 15.18 29.40 -17.12
N THR A 600 15.19 30.25 -16.10
CA THR A 600 14.07 31.15 -15.78
C THR A 600 13.88 32.24 -16.83
N LYS A 601 14.94 32.66 -17.54
CA LYS A 601 14.87 33.66 -18.61
C LYS A 601 14.10 33.12 -19.83
N SER A 602 14.02 31.80 -20.01
CA SER A 602 13.35 31.17 -21.16
C SER A 602 11.84 31.49 -21.23
N TYR A 603 11.21 31.80 -20.09
CA TYR A 603 9.81 32.23 -20.02
C TYR A 603 9.57 33.65 -20.54
N PHE A 604 10.64 34.42 -20.78
CA PHE A 604 10.57 35.83 -21.17
C PHE A 604 11.05 36.02 -22.62
N ALA A 605 10.20 35.69 -23.59
CA ALA A 605 10.52 35.83 -25.01
C ALA A 605 10.97 37.24 -25.42
N HIS A 606 10.52 38.27 -24.71
CA HIS A 606 10.87 39.68 -24.96
C HIS A 606 12.26 40.08 -24.44
N PHE A 607 12.91 39.25 -23.60
CA PHE A 607 14.26 39.50 -23.06
C PHE A 607 15.37 38.78 -23.86
N LYS A 608 15.02 38.28 -25.05
CA LYS A 608 15.94 37.54 -25.92
C LYS A 608 17.03 38.47 -26.46
N GLY A 609 18.30 38.12 -26.24
CA GLY A 609 19.48 38.88 -26.69
C GLY A 609 20.12 39.81 -25.65
N MET A 610 19.62 39.87 -24.40
CA MET A 610 20.27 40.58 -23.29
C MET A 610 21.07 39.60 -22.46
N ASP A 611 22.34 39.35 -22.76
CA ASP A 611 23.09 38.23 -22.17
C ASP A 611 24.02 38.65 -21.02
N SER A 612 24.28 39.94 -20.85
CA SER A 612 25.00 40.47 -19.68
C SER A 612 24.06 41.04 -18.61
N ALA A 613 24.52 41.00 -17.35
CA ALA A 613 23.78 41.59 -16.23
C ALA A 613 23.63 43.12 -16.38
N GLU A 614 24.61 43.77 -16.98
CA GLU A 614 24.64 45.21 -17.25
C GLU A 614 23.56 45.62 -18.25
N GLU A 615 23.40 44.88 -19.34
CA GLU A 615 22.34 45.10 -20.33
C GLU A 615 20.94 44.91 -19.72
N MET A 616 20.76 43.86 -18.92
CA MET A 616 19.48 43.60 -18.26
C MET A 616 19.13 44.70 -17.26
N LYS A 617 20.10 45.22 -16.49
CA LYS A 617 19.89 46.33 -15.54
C LYS A 617 19.43 47.63 -16.22
N GLN A 618 19.91 47.90 -17.43
CA GLN A 618 19.56 49.11 -18.19
C GLN A 618 18.26 48.96 -18.99
N SER A 619 17.69 47.75 -19.07
CA SER A 619 16.49 47.47 -19.84
C SER A 619 15.22 47.98 -19.15
N ASP A 620 14.52 48.93 -19.78
CA ASP A 620 13.21 49.42 -19.32
C ASP A 620 12.19 48.29 -19.17
N GLN A 621 12.32 47.21 -19.96
CA GLN A 621 11.42 46.08 -19.86
C GLN A 621 11.66 45.24 -18.59
N VAL A 622 12.93 45.00 -18.24
CA VAL A 622 13.30 44.28 -17.01
C VAL A 622 12.92 45.13 -15.80
N ARG A 623 13.20 46.43 -15.82
CA ARG A 623 12.79 47.39 -14.77
C ARG A 623 11.28 47.42 -14.57
N GLY A 624 10.54 47.52 -15.67
CA GLY A 624 9.08 47.48 -15.66
C GLY A 624 8.49 46.17 -15.14
N HIS A 625 9.11 45.02 -15.45
CA HIS A 625 8.66 43.73 -14.93
C HIS A 625 9.00 43.57 -13.44
N GLY A 626 10.21 43.98 -13.03
CA GLY A 626 10.65 43.93 -11.63
C GLY A 626 9.72 44.72 -10.72
N LYS A 627 9.33 45.92 -11.17
CA LYS A 627 8.33 46.74 -10.49
C LYS A 627 6.98 46.03 -10.35
N LYS A 628 6.49 45.37 -11.41
CA LYS A 628 5.21 44.62 -11.36
C LYS A 628 5.25 43.48 -10.33
N VAL A 629 6.36 42.76 -10.25
CA VAL A 629 6.55 41.70 -9.24
C VAL A 629 6.48 42.30 -7.83
N PHE A 630 7.23 43.37 -7.58
CA PHE A 630 7.24 44.04 -6.27
C PHE A 630 5.88 44.64 -5.90
N THR A 631 5.15 45.22 -6.86
CA THR A 631 3.79 45.73 -6.61
C THR A 631 2.84 44.59 -6.25
N ALA A 632 2.88 43.46 -6.96
CA ALA A 632 2.02 42.32 -6.64
C ALA A 632 2.31 41.75 -5.23
N ILE A 633 3.58 41.65 -4.84
CA ILE A 633 3.95 41.22 -3.48
C ILE A 633 3.53 42.28 -2.46
N ASN A 634 3.70 43.57 -2.76
CA ASN A 634 3.23 44.64 -1.87
C ASN A 634 1.73 44.54 -1.60
N ASP A 635 0.91 44.35 -2.62
CA ASP A 635 -0.54 44.22 -2.45
C ASP A 635 -0.89 43.04 -1.54
N MET A 636 -0.16 41.92 -1.66
CA MET A 636 -0.29 40.78 -0.74
C MET A 636 0.13 41.14 0.69
N VAL A 637 1.26 41.84 0.86
CA VAL A 637 1.80 42.25 2.17
C VAL A 637 0.84 43.21 2.89
N GLN A 638 0.17 44.09 2.15
CA GLN A 638 -0.84 45.00 2.71
C GLN A 638 -2.08 44.27 3.23
N HIS A 639 -2.29 43.01 2.88
CA HIS A 639 -3.46 42.22 3.27
C HIS A 639 -3.13 40.95 4.06
N LEU A 640 -1.95 40.89 4.70
CA LEU A 640 -1.56 39.74 5.54
C LEU A 640 -2.50 39.48 6.73
N ASP A 641 -3.26 40.50 7.16
CA ASP A 641 -4.30 40.44 8.20
C ASP A 641 -5.71 40.16 7.65
N ASN A 642 -5.88 40.06 6.33
CA ASN A 642 -7.17 39.81 5.69
C ASN A 642 -7.05 38.71 4.63
N SER A 643 -7.41 37.49 5.02
CA SER A 643 -7.28 36.30 4.17
C SER A 643 -8.09 36.39 2.87
N GLU A 644 -9.30 36.96 2.90
CA GLU A 644 -10.14 37.08 1.70
C GLU A 644 -9.49 38.02 0.68
N ALA A 645 -8.99 39.18 1.15
CA ALA A 645 -8.29 40.14 0.30
C ALA A 645 -6.96 39.57 -0.23
N PHE A 646 -6.19 38.88 0.62
CA PHE A 646 -4.93 38.23 0.22
C PHE A 646 -5.18 37.15 -0.86
N LEU A 647 -6.13 36.25 -0.64
CA LEU A 647 -6.49 35.20 -1.60
C LEU A 647 -7.09 35.77 -2.88
N GLY A 648 -7.82 36.89 -2.79
CA GLY A 648 -8.31 37.66 -3.93
C GLY A 648 -7.21 38.16 -4.86
N ILE A 649 -5.96 38.27 -4.38
CA ILE A 649 -4.78 38.66 -5.18
C ILE A 649 -4.00 37.43 -5.64
N VAL A 650 -3.69 36.51 -4.71
CA VAL A 650 -2.84 35.34 -5.01
C VAL A 650 -3.51 34.37 -5.98
N ASN A 651 -4.81 34.11 -5.83
CA ASN A 651 -5.48 33.09 -6.66
C ASN A 651 -5.56 33.49 -8.14
N PRO A 652 -6.00 34.71 -8.52
CA PRO A 652 -5.98 35.13 -9.92
C PRO A 652 -4.57 35.17 -10.50
N LEU A 653 -3.58 35.62 -9.72
CA LEU A 653 -2.19 35.67 -10.14
C LEU A 653 -1.64 34.27 -10.43
N GLY A 654 -1.78 33.35 -9.48
CA GLY A 654 -1.36 31.95 -9.61
C GLY A 654 -2.04 31.27 -10.80
N LYS A 655 -3.36 31.44 -10.95
CA LYS A 655 -4.12 30.86 -12.07
C LYS A 655 -3.63 31.37 -13.42
N LYS A 656 -3.32 32.67 -13.52
CA LYS A 656 -2.73 33.25 -14.74
C LYS A 656 -1.37 32.63 -15.05
N HIS A 657 -0.50 32.50 -14.06
CA HIS A 657 0.83 31.92 -14.26
C HIS A 657 0.78 30.43 -14.62
N ALA A 658 -0.13 29.67 -14.00
CA ALA A 658 -0.32 28.24 -14.27
C ALA A 658 -0.94 27.99 -15.64
N THR A 659 -2.04 28.67 -15.97
CA THR A 659 -2.86 28.30 -17.14
C THR A 659 -2.50 29.06 -18.41
N GLN A 660 -2.11 30.34 -18.30
CA GLN A 660 -1.84 31.20 -19.45
C GLN A 660 -0.35 31.31 -19.76
N LEU A 661 0.47 31.58 -18.73
CA LEU A 661 1.91 31.80 -18.91
C LEU A 661 2.72 30.49 -18.86
N LYS A 662 2.12 29.43 -18.30
CA LYS A 662 2.72 28.10 -18.13
C LYS A 662 4.10 28.12 -17.47
N ILE A 663 4.24 28.93 -16.42
CA ILE A 663 5.49 29.08 -15.67
C ILE A 663 5.58 27.96 -14.62
N ASP A 664 6.68 27.21 -14.58
CA ASP A 664 6.92 26.17 -13.57
C ASP A 664 6.86 26.77 -12.14
N PRO A 665 6.06 26.19 -11.22
CA PRO A 665 5.87 26.73 -9.88
C PRO A 665 7.15 26.84 -9.04
N LYS A 666 8.19 26.05 -9.34
CA LYS A 666 9.49 26.15 -8.63
C LYS A 666 10.10 27.56 -8.72
N ASN A 667 9.80 28.30 -9.78
CA ASN A 667 10.33 29.64 -10.02
C ASN A 667 9.83 30.67 -9.00
N PHE A 668 8.67 30.46 -8.37
CA PHE A 668 8.20 31.31 -7.28
C PHE A 668 9.05 31.15 -6.02
N ARG A 669 9.53 29.94 -5.76
CA ARG A 669 10.43 29.72 -4.63
C ARG A 669 11.78 30.39 -4.88
N ILE A 670 12.32 30.23 -6.09
CA ILE A 670 13.57 30.88 -6.52
C ILE A 670 13.51 32.40 -6.33
N ILE A 671 12.47 33.06 -6.86
CA ILE A 671 12.37 34.53 -6.76
C ILE A 671 12.19 34.98 -5.30
N CYS A 672 11.45 34.21 -4.49
CA CYS A 672 11.31 34.49 -3.05
C CYS A 672 12.65 34.36 -2.31
N ASP A 673 13.45 33.34 -2.60
CA ASP A 673 14.74 33.13 -1.96
C ASP A 673 15.73 34.26 -2.32
N ILE A 674 15.73 34.72 -3.57
CA ILE A 674 16.54 35.88 -4.02
C ILE A 674 16.08 37.17 -3.32
N ILE A 675 14.78 37.37 -3.12
CA ILE A 675 14.26 38.51 -2.36
C ILE A 675 14.77 38.46 -0.91
N LEU A 676 14.70 37.30 -0.26
CA LEU A 676 15.18 37.13 1.11
C LEU A 676 16.69 37.39 1.23
N GLN A 677 17.49 36.94 0.27
CA GLN A 677 18.92 37.24 0.19
C GLN A 677 19.17 38.75 0.05
N LEU A 678 18.45 39.42 -0.86
CA LEU A 678 18.57 40.86 -1.05
C LEU A 678 18.17 41.65 0.20
N MET A 679 17.15 41.19 0.94
CA MET A 679 16.74 41.79 2.22
C MET A 679 17.82 41.63 3.29
N GLU A 680 18.45 40.46 3.39
CA GLU A 680 19.56 40.19 4.31
C GLU A 680 20.77 41.07 4.01
N GLU A 681 21.16 41.18 2.73
CA GLU A 681 22.29 42.00 2.29
C GLU A 681 22.09 43.49 2.56
N LYS A 682 20.89 44.02 2.32
CA LYS A 682 20.61 45.46 2.45
C LYS A 682 20.22 45.88 3.86
N PHE A 683 19.56 45.02 4.62
CA PHE A 683 18.88 45.41 5.87
C PHE A 683 19.15 44.46 7.05
N GLY A 684 19.95 43.41 6.85
CA GLY A 684 20.36 42.47 7.90
C GLY A 684 19.44 41.27 8.09
N GLY A 685 19.92 40.27 8.83
CA GLY A 685 19.24 38.98 9.04
C GLY A 685 17.87 39.09 9.71
N ASP A 686 17.65 40.07 10.59
CA ASP A 686 16.36 40.29 11.25
C ASP A 686 15.26 40.69 10.26
N CYS A 687 15.63 41.43 9.21
CA CYS A 687 14.71 41.86 8.15
C CYS A 687 14.28 40.64 7.30
N LYS A 688 15.25 39.78 6.94
CA LYS A 688 14.98 38.50 6.28
C LYS A 688 14.09 37.59 7.12
N ALA A 689 14.43 37.39 8.39
CA ALA A 689 13.66 36.53 9.30
C ALA A 689 12.21 37.01 9.45
N SER A 690 11.99 38.33 9.48
CA SER A 690 10.65 38.93 9.53
C SER A 690 9.80 38.66 8.29
N PHE A 691 10.42 38.34 7.15
CA PHE A 691 9.71 38.18 5.86
C PHE A 691 9.71 36.74 5.33
N GLU A 692 10.51 35.84 5.91
CA GLU A 692 10.60 34.44 5.51
C GLU A 692 9.27 33.69 5.63
N LYS A 693 8.47 33.99 6.66
CA LYS A 693 7.13 33.42 6.82
C LYS A 693 6.17 33.88 5.72
N VAL A 694 6.29 35.14 5.27
CA VAL A 694 5.48 35.69 4.17
C VAL A 694 5.75 34.99 2.85
N THR A 695 7.02 34.79 2.52
CA THR A 695 7.38 34.08 1.28
C THR A 695 6.95 32.62 1.30
N ASN A 696 7.02 31.95 2.47
CA ASN A 696 6.49 30.60 2.65
C ASN A 696 4.98 30.51 2.41
N GLU A 697 4.20 31.46 2.93
CA GLU A 697 2.76 31.51 2.72
C GLU A 697 2.39 31.80 1.26
N ILE A 698 3.04 32.78 0.61
CA ILE A 698 2.85 33.07 -0.81
C ILE A 698 3.13 31.82 -1.65
N CYS A 699 4.26 31.14 -1.42
CA CYS A 699 4.61 29.92 -2.14
C CYS A 699 3.60 28.79 -1.89
N THR A 700 3.12 28.63 -0.65
CA THR A 700 2.14 27.61 -0.28
C THR A 700 0.83 27.81 -1.02
N HIS A 701 0.31 29.04 -1.02
CA HIS A 701 -0.93 29.35 -1.72
C HIS A 701 -0.79 29.25 -3.24
N LEU A 702 0.29 29.75 -3.83
CA LEU A 702 0.56 29.58 -5.27
C LEU A 702 0.63 28.09 -5.65
N ASN A 703 1.32 27.25 -4.87
CA ASN A 703 1.38 25.81 -5.11
C ASN A 703 0.00 25.14 -5.04
N ASN A 704 -0.88 25.59 -4.16
CA ASN A 704 -2.25 25.08 -4.08
C ASN A 704 -3.06 25.45 -5.33
N VAL A 705 -2.96 26.70 -5.81
CA VAL A 705 -3.62 27.15 -7.05
C VAL A 705 -3.10 26.37 -8.27
N TYR A 706 -1.80 26.07 -8.30
CA TYR A 706 -1.19 25.25 -9.36
C TYR A 706 -1.71 23.80 -9.36
N LYS A 707 -1.86 23.19 -8.18
CA LYS A 707 -2.45 21.85 -8.03
C LYS A 707 -3.89 21.82 -8.54
N GLU A 708 -4.69 22.83 -8.23
CA GLU A 708 -6.07 22.96 -8.74
C GLU A 708 -6.11 23.14 -10.26
N ALA A 709 -5.09 23.77 -10.84
CA ALA A 709 -4.95 23.95 -12.29
C ALA A 709 -4.40 22.70 -13.03
N GLY A 710 -4.10 21.61 -12.32
CA GLY A 710 -3.67 20.33 -12.91
C GLY A 710 -2.17 20.22 -13.23
N TRP A 711 -1.33 21.05 -12.60
CA TRP A 711 0.14 20.96 -12.71
C TRP A 711 0.73 19.78 -11.92
#